data_AF-A0AAN7ITH0-F1
#
_entry.id   AF-A0AAN7ITH0-F1
#
_cell.length_a   1.000
_cell.length_b   1.000
_cell.length_c   1.000
_cell.angle_alpha   90.00
_cell.angle_beta   90.00
_cell.angle_gamma   90.00
#
_symmetry.space_group_name_H-M   'P 1'
#
loop_
_entity.id
_entity.type
_entity.pdbx_description
1 polymer ?
#
loop_
_entity_poly.entity_id
_entity_poly.type
_entity_poly.pdbx_seq_one_letter_code
_entity_poly.pdbx_strand_id
1 'polypeptide(L)'
;MFMDVHDRFRTESHSEAAGRFNERFLLSLASCKACVVMDDELNILPISSHIRSITPVPVKEDSEGLSEAEKDLKNLKEQLIDDFPVGPLIRKCCTLDQGKAVVTFLDAVLDKTLRSTVALLAARGRGKSAALGLAIAGAIAAGYSNIFVTAPSPENLKTLFEFVCKGFDALEYKEHLDFDVVKSNNPEFKKATVRINIYKQHRQTIQYIQPHEHEKLSQVELLVVDEAAAIPLPVVKALLGPYLVFLSSTVNGYEGTGRSLSLKLLQQLEEQSRESAKTVEGSLSGRLFKKIELSESIRYASGDPIESWLHALLCLDVTSSIPHISRIPPPSECDLYYVNRDTLFSYHKESELFLQRMMALYVASHYKNSPNDLQLMADAPAHHLFVLLGPVDESKNQLPDILCVIQVCLEGQISRKSAIRSLSDGYQPSGDQIPWKFCEQFQDTVFPGLSGARIVRIATHPGVMRSGYGSQAVELLARYFEGQLTPISEVDVENVTETPHVRVTEAAEKASLLEENLKPRTNLPPLLVHVRERKPEKLHFIGVSFGLTLDLFRFWRKHRFAPFYIGQIPSTVTGEHTCMVIKPLNNDDIEDSGSDQWGFFGPFYQDFRRRFTRLLHLSFREMEYKLAMSILDPKINFMELEPTLSTSNGFLRSFKELLSPHDMKRLEAYTNNLAGFHLIFDLVPILAHLYFEGKLPVTLSYAQASVLLCIGLQGHSFSYLEIVMEPHSISVDEDLKNAAKQVEDEMKSKMEGSLNPELLQQYAIVDRDADFENALQIGGKVLSGGLVSVKSSRNKIEKHGNQKESHKSGKKRSKDDHGSKSNKKKKS
;
A
#
# COMPACT_ATOMS: atom_id res chain seq x y z
N MET A 1 0.20 -32.97 -20.76
CA MET A 1 1.60 -32.75 -20.33
C MET A 1 1.57 -32.42 -18.84
N PHE A 2 2.39 -33.07 -18.00
CA PHE A 2 2.59 -32.65 -16.62
C PHE A 2 3.99 -32.04 -16.48
N MET A 3 4.06 -30.83 -15.93
CA MET A 3 5.30 -30.15 -15.52
C MET A 3 5.40 -30.19 -14.00
N ASP A 4 6.61 -30.30 -13.44
CA ASP A 4 6.90 -30.28 -11.99
C ASP A 4 6.30 -29.07 -11.25
N VAL A 5 5.99 -27.98 -11.97
CA VAL A 5 5.33 -26.80 -11.42
C VAL A 5 3.90 -27.11 -10.97
N HIS A 6 3.18 -28.01 -11.65
CA HIS A 6 1.79 -28.35 -11.30
C HIS A 6 1.70 -29.10 -9.97
N ASP A 7 2.73 -29.82 -9.53
CA ASP A 7 2.77 -30.45 -8.20
C ASP A 7 2.72 -29.42 -7.08
N ARG A 8 3.16 -28.18 -7.33
CA ARG A 8 3.05 -27.05 -6.39
C ARG A 8 1.67 -26.41 -6.34
N PHE A 9 0.77 -26.81 -7.24
CA PHE A 9 -0.59 -26.29 -7.36
C PHE A 9 -1.66 -27.29 -6.90
N ARG A 10 -1.24 -28.49 -6.44
CA ARG A 10 -2.11 -29.54 -5.90
C ARG A 10 -2.26 -29.38 -4.39
N THR A 11 -3.50 -29.37 -3.89
CA THR A 11 -3.81 -29.55 -2.45
C THR A 11 -4.28 -30.99 -2.20
N GLU A 12 -4.42 -31.40 -0.94
CA GLU A 12 -5.02 -32.71 -0.59
C GLU A 12 -6.50 -32.79 -1.05
N SER A 13 -7.16 -31.63 -1.17
CA SER A 13 -8.54 -31.45 -1.64
C SER A 13 -8.70 -31.30 -3.16
N HIS A 14 -7.68 -30.80 -3.88
CA HIS A 14 -7.76 -30.55 -5.32
C HIS A 14 -6.47 -30.98 -6.06
N SER A 15 -6.50 -32.16 -6.69
CA SER A 15 -5.36 -32.78 -7.37
C SER A 15 -5.26 -32.52 -8.88
N GLU A 16 -6.33 -32.05 -9.53
CA GLU A 16 -6.38 -31.82 -10.98
C GLU A 16 -6.04 -30.37 -11.34
N ALA A 17 -4.74 -30.12 -11.59
CA ALA A 17 -4.29 -28.88 -12.23
C ALA A 17 -4.50 -28.95 -13.76
N ALA A 18 -5.06 -27.89 -14.34
CA ALA A 18 -5.34 -27.80 -15.77
C ALA A 18 -4.37 -26.82 -16.43
N GLY A 19 -3.70 -27.20 -17.53
CA GLY A 19 -2.66 -26.39 -18.19
C GLY A 19 -3.19 -25.20 -19.01
N ARG A 20 -4.05 -24.36 -18.44
CA ARG A 20 -4.68 -23.21 -19.13
C ARG A 20 -3.67 -22.20 -19.64
N PHE A 21 -2.60 -21.95 -18.89
CA PHE A 21 -1.52 -21.06 -19.34
C PHE A 21 -0.85 -21.60 -20.61
N ASN A 22 -0.72 -22.93 -20.74
CA ASN A 22 -0.12 -23.57 -21.92
C ASN A 22 -1.06 -23.52 -23.14
N GLU A 23 -2.38 -23.67 -22.97
CA GLU A 23 -3.33 -23.42 -24.06
C GLU A 23 -3.24 -21.97 -24.57
N ARG A 24 -3.21 -20.98 -23.66
CA ARG A 24 -3.03 -19.56 -24.03
C ARG A 24 -1.67 -19.29 -24.68
N PHE A 25 -0.61 -19.94 -24.22
CA PHE A 25 0.73 -19.81 -24.79
C PHE A 25 0.75 -20.23 -26.27
N LEU A 26 0.24 -21.43 -26.58
CA LEU A 26 0.18 -21.96 -27.95
C LEU A 26 -0.67 -21.05 -28.87
N LEU A 27 -1.83 -20.60 -28.41
CA LEU A 27 -2.67 -19.67 -29.17
C LEU A 27 -1.98 -18.30 -29.40
N SER A 28 -1.16 -17.84 -28.45
CA SER A 28 -0.38 -16.61 -28.61
C SER A 28 0.79 -16.74 -29.59
N LEU A 29 1.37 -17.93 -29.78
CA LEU A 29 2.42 -18.13 -30.78
C LEU A 29 1.86 -17.94 -32.20
N ALA A 30 0.61 -18.33 -32.44
CA ALA A 30 -0.06 -18.14 -33.73
C ALA A 30 -0.25 -16.65 -34.11
N SER A 31 -0.28 -15.73 -33.13
CA SER A 31 -0.33 -14.27 -33.37
C SER A 31 1.06 -13.62 -33.46
N CYS A 32 2.13 -14.33 -33.07
CA CYS A 32 3.48 -13.78 -33.05
C CYS A 32 4.09 -13.76 -34.47
N LYS A 33 4.32 -12.55 -35.00
CA LYS A 33 4.86 -12.33 -36.36
C LYS A 33 6.27 -12.89 -36.58
N ALA A 34 7.03 -13.10 -35.51
CA ALA A 34 8.41 -13.59 -35.54
C ALA A 34 8.53 -15.06 -35.07
N CYS A 35 7.42 -15.76 -34.87
CA CYS A 35 7.41 -17.18 -34.53
C CYS A 35 7.31 -18.05 -35.79
N VAL A 36 8.17 -19.07 -35.88
CA VAL A 36 8.10 -20.15 -36.87
C VAL A 36 7.96 -21.46 -36.10
N VAL A 37 6.98 -22.28 -36.46
CA VAL A 37 6.82 -23.64 -35.94
C VAL A 37 7.32 -24.61 -37.00
N MET A 38 8.17 -25.55 -36.60
CA MET A 38 8.75 -26.59 -37.45
C MET A 38 8.56 -27.95 -36.79
N ASP A 39 8.52 -29.01 -37.59
CA ASP A 39 8.62 -30.38 -37.10
C ASP A 39 10.09 -30.83 -36.93
N ASP A 40 10.30 -32.08 -36.52
CA ASP A 40 11.63 -32.68 -36.31
C ASP A 40 12.44 -32.83 -37.63
N GLU A 41 11.79 -32.72 -38.80
CA GLU A 41 12.41 -32.76 -40.13
C GLU A 41 12.67 -31.34 -40.69
N LEU A 42 12.38 -30.28 -39.91
CA LEU A 42 12.46 -28.87 -40.28
C LEU A 42 11.42 -28.41 -41.33
N ASN A 43 10.35 -29.17 -41.55
CA ASN A 43 9.22 -28.71 -42.36
C ASN A 43 8.46 -27.60 -41.62
N ILE A 44 8.15 -26.51 -42.31
CA ILE A 44 7.50 -25.34 -41.72
C ILE A 44 5.98 -25.57 -41.63
N LEU A 45 5.44 -25.64 -40.40
CA LEU A 45 4.02 -25.86 -40.17
C LEU A 45 3.22 -24.55 -40.36
N PRO A 46 2.15 -24.53 -41.17
CA PRO A 46 1.43 -23.31 -41.56
C PRO A 46 0.44 -22.79 -40.48
N ILE A 47 0.81 -22.90 -39.20
CA ILE A 47 -0.04 -22.61 -38.04
C ILE A 47 -0.27 -21.09 -37.87
N SER A 48 0.75 -20.25 -38.13
CA SER A 48 0.59 -18.80 -38.18
C SER A 48 0.51 -18.31 -39.63
N SER A 49 -0.46 -17.43 -39.91
CA SER A 49 -0.67 -16.87 -41.25
C SER A 49 0.49 -15.98 -41.71
N HIS A 50 1.26 -15.42 -40.76
CA HIS A 50 2.38 -14.51 -41.01
C HIS A 50 3.58 -15.18 -41.69
N ILE A 51 3.82 -16.47 -41.43
CA ILE A 51 4.92 -17.25 -42.03
C ILE A 51 4.88 -17.20 -43.57
N ARG A 52 3.68 -17.23 -44.16
CA ARG A 52 3.48 -17.15 -45.63
C ARG A 52 3.86 -15.79 -46.25
N SER A 53 4.23 -14.81 -45.43
CA SER A 53 4.53 -13.42 -45.83
C SER A 53 5.91 -12.93 -45.41
N ILE A 54 6.80 -13.81 -44.90
CA ILE A 54 8.17 -13.43 -44.52
C ILE A 54 9.01 -13.19 -45.77
N THR A 55 9.13 -11.93 -46.18
CA THR A 55 10.10 -11.49 -47.20
C THR A 55 11.46 -11.20 -46.55
N PRO A 56 12.60 -11.62 -47.15
CA PRO A 56 13.91 -11.18 -46.68
C PRO A 56 14.03 -9.66 -46.76
N VAL A 57 14.47 -9.02 -45.68
CA VAL A 57 14.71 -7.58 -45.67
C VAL A 57 15.88 -7.28 -46.62
N PRO A 58 15.70 -6.44 -47.66
CA PRO A 58 16.81 -6.07 -48.54
C PRO A 58 17.84 -5.27 -47.74
N VAL A 59 19.11 -5.64 -47.84
CA VAL A 59 20.22 -4.90 -47.23
C VAL A 59 20.36 -3.56 -47.97
N LYS A 60 19.68 -2.54 -47.46
CA LYS A 60 19.88 -1.15 -47.90
C LYS A 60 21.15 -0.63 -47.25
N GLU A 61 22.25 -0.72 -47.97
CA GLU A 61 23.49 0.01 -47.68
C GLU A 61 23.28 1.51 -48.00
N ASP A 62 22.48 2.20 -47.17
CA ASP A 62 22.53 3.66 -47.09
C ASP A 62 23.94 4.07 -46.63
N SER A 63 24.48 5.18 -47.13
CA SER A 63 25.94 5.47 -47.13
C SER A 63 26.64 5.67 -45.77
N GLU A 64 25.94 5.52 -44.64
CA GLU A 64 26.52 5.37 -43.30
C GLU A 64 25.96 4.16 -42.51
N GLY A 65 24.89 3.50 -42.98
CA GLY A 65 24.21 2.39 -42.28
C GLY A 65 23.48 2.74 -40.97
N LEU A 66 23.62 3.97 -40.45
CA LEU A 66 23.14 4.38 -39.12
C LEU A 66 21.64 4.71 -39.06
N SER A 67 21.00 4.23 -37.99
CA SER A 67 19.66 4.59 -37.54
C SER A 67 19.54 6.09 -37.17
N GLU A 68 18.32 6.62 -37.17
CA GLU A 68 18.03 8.00 -36.73
C GLU A 68 18.51 8.24 -35.29
N ALA A 69 18.25 7.29 -34.38
CA ALA A 69 18.69 7.35 -32.98
C ALA A 69 20.23 7.35 -32.83
N GLU A 70 20.94 6.67 -33.73
CA GLU A 70 22.41 6.62 -33.73
C GLU A 70 23.02 7.93 -34.27
N LYS A 71 22.36 8.55 -35.26
CA LYS A 71 22.70 9.89 -35.76
C LYS A 71 22.48 10.95 -34.68
N ASP A 72 21.36 10.90 -33.96
CA ASP A 72 21.12 11.79 -32.82
C ASP A 72 22.11 11.56 -31.67
N LEU A 73 22.51 10.31 -31.40
CA LEU A 73 23.53 10.01 -30.41
C LEU A 73 24.92 10.51 -30.86
N LYS A 74 25.24 10.47 -32.16
CA LYS A 74 26.45 11.07 -32.75
C LYS A 74 26.42 12.59 -32.59
N ASN A 75 25.32 13.26 -32.94
CA ASN A 75 25.10 14.69 -32.73
C ASN A 75 25.31 15.11 -31.26
N LEU A 76 24.70 14.38 -30.32
CA LEU A 76 24.81 14.65 -28.87
C LEU A 76 26.23 14.36 -28.34
N LYS A 77 26.93 13.36 -28.88
CA LYS A 77 28.35 13.10 -28.59
C LYS A 77 29.27 14.20 -29.11
N GLU A 78 28.97 14.76 -30.28
CA GLU A 78 29.75 15.84 -30.92
C GLU A 78 29.52 17.21 -30.25
N GLN A 79 28.30 17.49 -29.77
CA GLN A 79 27.98 18.73 -29.04
C GLN A 79 28.67 18.85 -27.68
N LEU A 80 28.92 17.72 -26.99
CA LEU A 80 29.37 17.69 -25.59
C LEU A 80 30.81 17.19 -25.44
N ILE A 81 31.65 17.23 -26.48
CA ILE A 81 33.04 16.72 -26.43
C ILE A 81 33.88 17.49 -25.40
N ASP A 82 33.77 18.81 -25.39
CA ASP A 82 34.67 19.71 -24.65
C ASP A 82 34.24 19.94 -23.19
N ASP A 83 33.00 19.60 -22.84
CA ASP A 83 32.46 19.72 -21.48
C ASP A 83 33.01 18.63 -20.57
N PHE A 84 34.08 18.93 -19.81
CA PHE A 84 34.59 18.05 -18.76
C PHE A 84 33.73 18.17 -17.48
N PRO A 85 33.31 17.07 -16.82
CA PRO A 85 33.65 15.65 -17.07
C PRO A 85 32.65 14.90 -17.97
N VAL A 86 31.69 15.61 -18.59
CA VAL A 86 30.54 15.05 -19.29
C VAL A 86 30.93 14.29 -20.57
N GLY A 87 31.70 14.92 -21.47
CA GLY A 87 32.04 14.39 -22.80
C GLY A 87 32.71 13.00 -22.80
N PRO A 88 33.76 12.76 -22.00
CA PRO A 88 34.41 11.45 -21.93
C PRO A 88 33.48 10.32 -21.48
N LEU A 89 32.51 10.63 -20.61
CA LEU A 89 31.53 9.66 -20.10
C LEU A 89 30.42 9.39 -21.13
N ILE A 90 29.91 10.41 -21.82
CA ILE A 90 28.90 10.25 -22.88
C ILE A 90 29.45 9.42 -24.04
N ARG A 91 30.76 9.51 -24.35
CA ARG A 91 31.41 8.67 -25.37
C ARG A 91 31.22 7.17 -25.11
N LYS A 92 31.06 6.73 -23.85
CA LYS A 92 30.79 5.33 -23.44
C LYS A 92 29.30 4.94 -23.52
N CYS A 93 28.37 5.88 -23.68
CA CYS A 93 26.93 5.58 -23.78
C CYS A 93 26.58 4.97 -25.14
N CYS A 94 25.69 3.96 -25.13
CA CYS A 94 25.32 3.20 -26.35
C CYS A 94 24.03 3.70 -27.01
N THR A 95 23.20 4.40 -26.27
CA THR A 95 21.80 4.77 -26.62
C THR A 95 21.55 6.25 -26.33
N LEU A 96 20.65 6.89 -27.07
CA LEU A 96 20.34 8.32 -26.90
C LEU A 96 19.78 8.62 -25.51
N ASP A 97 18.90 7.74 -25.00
CA ASP A 97 18.29 7.84 -23.68
C ASP A 97 19.33 7.81 -22.54
N GLN A 98 20.33 6.93 -22.63
CA GLN A 98 21.46 6.91 -21.68
C GLN A 98 22.26 8.21 -21.70
N GLY A 99 22.54 8.77 -22.88
CA GLY A 99 23.25 10.03 -23.01
C GLY A 99 22.53 11.16 -22.28
N LYS A 100 21.23 11.35 -22.59
CA LYS A 100 20.35 12.33 -21.93
C LYS A 100 20.25 12.11 -20.42
N ALA A 101 20.18 10.85 -19.98
CA ALA A 101 20.13 10.52 -18.55
C ALA A 101 21.44 10.87 -17.82
N VAL A 102 22.59 10.55 -18.40
CA VAL A 102 23.92 10.88 -17.81
C VAL A 102 24.12 12.39 -17.76
N VAL A 103 23.74 13.15 -18.80
CA VAL A 103 23.70 14.63 -18.75
C VAL A 103 22.87 15.10 -17.56
N THR A 104 21.60 14.66 -17.47
CA THR A 104 20.67 15.12 -16.42
C THR A 104 21.15 14.79 -15.00
N PHE A 105 21.88 13.68 -14.82
CA PHE A 105 22.55 13.36 -13.56
C PHE A 105 23.73 14.30 -13.27
N LEU A 106 24.61 14.53 -14.25
CA LEU A 106 25.79 15.40 -14.08
C LEU A 106 25.40 16.87 -13.89
N ASP A 107 24.34 17.35 -14.52
CA ASP A 107 23.74 18.67 -14.24
C ASP A 107 23.37 18.80 -12.75
N ALA A 108 22.76 17.75 -12.16
CA ALA A 108 22.37 17.75 -10.75
C ALA A 108 23.57 17.61 -9.78
N VAL A 109 24.70 17.07 -10.24
CA VAL A 109 25.99 17.10 -9.51
C VAL A 109 26.58 18.53 -9.54
N LEU A 110 26.58 19.16 -10.72
CA LEU A 110 27.22 20.46 -10.95
C LEU A 110 26.46 21.63 -10.31
N ASP A 111 25.14 21.53 -10.23
CA ASP A 111 24.22 22.46 -9.54
C ASP A 111 24.46 22.51 -8.01
N LYS A 112 25.10 21.48 -7.43
CA LYS A 112 25.45 21.36 -6.00
C LYS A 112 24.26 21.54 -5.03
N THR A 113 23.03 21.36 -5.50
CA THR A 113 21.82 21.50 -4.68
C THR A 113 21.64 20.29 -3.76
N LEU A 114 22.12 20.44 -2.52
CA LEU A 114 22.12 19.41 -1.46
C LEU A 114 20.73 18.80 -1.11
N ARG A 115 19.61 19.32 -1.63
CA ARG A 115 18.27 18.76 -1.42
C ARG A 115 17.56 18.47 -2.76
N SER A 116 18.28 17.81 -3.65
CA SER A 116 17.80 17.36 -4.95
C SER A 116 17.68 15.83 -5.01
N THR A 117 16.74 15.32 -5.82
CA THR A 117 16.55 13.87 -6.03
C THR A 117 16.21 13.59 -7.49
N VAL A 118 17.03 12.73 -8.11
CA VAL A 118 16.89 12.33 -9.51
C VAL A 118 16.48 10.86 -9.57
N ALA A 119 15.32 10.57 -10.16
CA ALA A 119 14.79 9.21 -10.28
C ALA A 119 14.85 8.71 -11.73
N LEU A 120 15.60 7.63 -11.94
CA LEU A 120 15.75 6.92 -13.21
C LEU A 120 14.86 5.68 -13.24
N LEU A 121 13.86 5.70 -14.10
CA LEU A 121 12.93 4.61 -14.34
C LEU A 121 13.28 3.90 -15.64
N ALA A 122 13.20 2.58 -15.68
CA ALA A 122 13.30 1.84 -16.94
C ALA A 122 12.68 0.44 -16.86
N ALA A 123 12.50 -0.19 -18.00
CA ALA A 123 12.39 -1.65 -18.07
C ALA A 123 13.73 -2.32 -17.72
N ARG A 124 13.71 -3.63 -17.42
CA ARG A 124 14.94 -4.43 -17.34
C ARG A 124 15.65 -4.41 -18.70
N GLY A 125 16.98 -4.46 -18.71
CA GLY A 125 17.76 -4.51 -19.96
C GLY A 125 17.98 -3.18 -20.68
N ARG A 126 17.48 -2.05 -20.16
CA ARG A 126 17.73 -0.68 -20.68
C ARG A 126 19.00 -0.01 -20.12
N GLY A 127 19.81 -0.74 -19.36
CA GLY A 127 21.15 -0.29 -18.93
C GLY A 127 21.25 0.68 -17.74
N LYS A 128 20.23 0.77 -16.86
CA LYS A 128 20.20 1.68 -15.69
C LYS A 128 21.51 1.73 -14.88
N SER A 129 21.99 0.59 -14.39
CA SER A 129 23.17 0.52 -13.52
C SER A 129 24.48 0.94 -14.22
N ALA A 130 24.52 0.90 -15.56
CA ALA A 130 25.63 1.42 -16.34
C ALA A 130 25.61 2.96 -16.38
N ALA A 131 24.44 3.57 -16.60
CA ALA A 131 24.27 5.02 -16.52
C ALA A 131 24.56 5.55 -15.10
N LEU A 132 24.12 4.85 -14.05
CA LEU A 132 24.50 5.18 -12.66
C LEU A 132 26.00 5.07 -12.40
N GLY A 133 26.67 4.02 -12.90
CA GLY A 133 28.11 3.86 -12.75
C GLY A 133 28.92 4.99 -13.39
N LEU A 134 28.52 5.43 -14.59
CA LEU A 134 29.11 6.60 -15.26
C LEU A 134 28.82 7.90 -14.50
N ALA A 135 27.60 8.10 -13.99
CA ALA A 135 27.24 9.27 -13.19
C ALA A 135 28.05 9.37 -11.88
N ILE A 136 28.32 8.24 -11.20
CA ILE A 136 29.17 8.19 -10.00
C ILE A 136 30.63 8.56 -10.34
N ALA A 137 31.16 8.07 -11.46
CA ALA A 137 32.52 8.44 -11.90
C ALA A 137 32.62 9.96 -12.19
N GLY A 138 31.61 10.56 -12.81
CA GLY A 138 31.54 12.01 -13.02
C GLY A 138 31.34 12.82 -11.73
N ALA A 139 30.60 12.32 -10.75
CA ALA A 139 30.48 12.95 -9.42
C ALA A 139 31.83 13.02 -8.68
N ILE A 140 32.67 12.02 -8.84
CA ILE A 140 34.05 12.01 -8.32
C ILE A 140 34.93 13.04 -9.04
N ALA A 141 34.83 13.15 -10.37
CA ALA A 141 35.53 14.19 -11.12
C ALA A 141 35.05 15.62 -10.77
N ALA A 142 33.80 15.77 -10.31
CA ALA A 142 33.23 17.02 -9.81
C ALA A 142 33.58 17.33 -8.32
N GLY A 143 34.33 16.45 -7.65
CA GLY A 143 34.87 16.68 -6.29
C GLY A 143 34.03 16.15 -5.13
N TYR A 144 33.05 15.26 -5.35
CA TYR A 144 32.33 14.61 -4.24
C TYR A 144 33.26 13.64 -3.50
N SER A 145 33.31 13.75 -2.17
CA SER A 145 34.18 12.98 -1.26
C SER A 145 33.54 11.68 -0.79
N ASN A 146 32.27 11.73 -0.36
CA ASN A 146 31.59 10.59 0.26
C ASN A 146 30.35 10.19 -0.54
N ILE A 147 30.49 9.13 -1.34
CA ILE A 147 29.41 8.53 -2.13
C ILE A 147 29.04 7.19 -1.52
N PHE A 148 27.80 7.02 -1.09
CA PHE A 148 27.30 5.72 -0.66
C PHE A 148 26.37 5.11 -1.69
N VAL A 149 26.47 3.79 -1.84
CA VAL A 149 25.66 3.01 -2.78
C VAL A 149 24.86 1.97 -2.01
N THR A 150 23.55 1.94 -2.24
CA THR A 150 22.60 1.08 -1.55
C THR A 150 21.88 0.19 -2.56
N ALA A 151 21.72 -1.08 -2.24
CA ALA A 151 20.98 -2.06 -3.02
C ALA A 151 20.46 -3.18 -2.09
N PRO A 152 19.39 -3.91 -2.46
CA PRO A 152 18.87 -5.03 -1.68
C PRO A 152 19.87 -6.19 -1.55
N SER A 153 20.84 -6.31 -2.45
CA SER A 153 21.99 -7.22 -2.33
C SER A 153 23.24 -6.59 -2.97
N PRO A 154 24.46 -6.94 -2.50
CA PRO A 154 25.70 -6.45 -3.11
C PRO A 154 26.00 -7.12 -4.46
N GLU A 155 25.38 -8.25 -4.80
CA GLU A 155 25.59 -8.93 -6.09
C GLU A 155 25.05 -8.11 -7.25
N ASN A 156 23.92 -7.42 -7.07
CA ASN A 156 23.31 -6.55 -8.07
C ASN A 156 24.26 -5.39 -8.48
N LEU A 157 25.11 -4.94 -7.56
CA LEU A 157 26.01 -3.81 -7.79
C LEU A 157 27.28 -4.17 -8.59
N LYS A 158 27.51 -5.45 -8.91
CA LYS A 158 28.69 -5.87 -9.69
C LYS A 158 28.82 -5.07 -10.99
N THR A 159 27.72 -4.92 -11.74
CA THR A 159 27.71 -4.14 -12.99
C THR A 159 27.84 -2.64 -12.75
N LEU A 160 27.29 -2.10 -11.66
CA LEU A 160 27.44 -0.69 -11.32
C LEU A 160 28.91 -0.34 -11.07
N PHE A 161 29.61 -1.11 -10.22
CA PHE A 161 31.03 -0.91 -9.94
C PHE A 161 31.92 -1.14 -11.18
N GLU A 162 31.58 -2.10 -12.05
CA GLU A 162 32.29 -2.30 -13.32
C GLU A 162 32.19 -1.06 -14.24
N PHE A 163 31.03 -0.40 -14.29
CA PHE A 163 30.85 0.84 -15.05
C PHE A 163 31.44 2.09 -14.37
N VAL A 164 31.59 2.10 -13.03
CA VAL A 164 32.41 3.11 -12.35
C VAL A 164 33.87 3.01 -12.82
N CYS A 165 34.47 1.81 -12.84
CA CYS A 165 35.83 1.62 -13.33
C CYS A 165 35.97 2.03 -14.82
N LYS A 166 35.02 1.66 -15.68
CA LYS A 166 35.01 2.09 -17.10
C LYS A 166 34.82 3.60 -17.29
N GLY A 167 34.23 4.29 -16.31
CA GLY A 167 34.17 5.75 -16.23
C GLY A 167 35.51 6.35 -15.78
N PHE A 168 36.17 5.76 -14.79
CA PHE A 168 37.53 6.12 -14.38
C PHE A 168 38.55 5.94 -15.53
N ASP A 169 38.48 4.85 -16.29
CA ASP A 169 39.28 4.65 -17.51
C ASP A 169 39.07 5.79 -18.53
N ALA A 170 37.83 6.29 -18.66
CA ALA A 170 37.48 7.38 -19.57
C ALA A 170 37.94 8.76 -19.08
N LEU A 171 38.14 8.91 -17.78
CA LEU A 171 38.61 10.13 -17.10
C LEU A 171 40.12 10.07 -16.78
N GLU A 172 40.84 9.11 -17.37
CA GLU A 172 42.28 8.88 -17.21
C GLU A 172 42.72 8.63 -15.75
N TYR A 173 41.88 7.99 -14.94
CA TYR A 173 42.24 7.47 -13.61
C TYR A 173 42.81 6.06 -13.73
N LYS A 174 43.91 5.77 -13.04
CA LYS A 174 44.63 4.47 -13.11
C LYS A 174 44.43 3.64 -11.84
N GLU A 175 44.06 2.37 -12.00
CA GLU A 175 43.98 1.40 -10.90
C GLU A 175 45.37 1.23 -10.24
N HIS A 176 45.39 1.09 -8.91
CA HIS A 176 46.59 1.01 -8.04
C HIS A 176 47.52 2.24 -8.05
N LEU A 177 47.11 3.34 -8.68
CA LEU A 177 47.78 4.65 -8.62
C LEU A 177 46.83 5.74 -8.13
N ASP A 178 45.70 5.90 -8.82
CA ASP A 178 44.66 6.88 -8.50
C ASP A 178 43.54 6.30 -7.62
N PHE A 179 43.27 4.98 -7.72
CA PHE A 179 42.23 4.30 -6.96
C PHE A 179 42.52 2.82 -6.66
N ASP A 180 41.92 2.29 -5.58
CA ASP A 180 41.99 0.89 -5.16
C ASP A 180 40.59 0.30 -4.90
N VAL A 181 40.35 -0.93 -5.41
CA VAL A 181 39.07 -1.64 -5.34
C VAL A 181 39.08 -2.72 -4.25
N VAL A 182 38.31 -2.51 -3.18
CA VAL A 182 38.18 -3.42 -2.03
C VAL A 182 36.97 -4.34 -2.21
N LYS A 183 37.23 -5.65 -2.23
CA LYS A 183 36.24 -6.73 -2.36
C LYS A 183 35.92 -7.34 -0.99
N SER A 184 34.74 -7.92 -0.84
CA SER A 184 34.32 -8.53 0.43
C SER A 184 35.08 -9.83 0.74
N ASN A 185 35.39 -10.00 2.03
CA ASN A 185 35.88 -11.26 2.58
C ASN A 185 34.74 -12.23 2.97
N ASN A 186 33.48 -11.77 3.02
CA ASN A 186 32.35 -12.59 3.44
C ASN A 186 31.94 -13.57 2.32
N PRO A 187 31.75 -14.87 2.61
CA PRO A 187 31.35 -15.85 1.60
C PRO A 187 29.95 -15.57 1.02
N GLU A 188 29.02 -15.08 1.86
CA GLU A 188 27.66 -14.70 1.47
C GLU A 188 27.63 -13.63 0.36
N PHE A 189 28.64 -12.75 0.31
CA PHE A 189 28.72 -11.67 -0.67
C PHE A 189 29.56 -12.03 -1.90
N LYS A 190 29.94 -13.31 -2.08
CA LYS A 190 30.60 -13.87 -3.28
C LYS A 190 31.77 -13.04 -3.85
N LYS A 191 32.57 -12.41 -2.98
CA LYS A 191 33.69 -11.48 -3.32
C LYS A 191 33.25 -10.23 -4.12
N ALA A 192 32.02 -9.76 -3.96
CA ALA A 192 31.55 -8.49 -4.53
C ALA A 192 32.41 -7.30 -4.07
N THR A 193 32.50 -6.26 -4.91
CA THR A 193 33.10 -4.98 -4.54
C THR A 193 32.26 -4.33 -3.45
N VAL A 194 32.90 -3.94 -2.34
CA VAL A 194 32.24 -3.26 -1.20
C VAL A 194 32.64 -1.80 -1.11
N ARG A 195 33.87 -1.47 -1.51
CA ARG A 195 34.40 -0.10 -1.39
C ARG A 195 35.45 0.18 -2.46
N ILE A 196 35.48 1.42 -2.95
CA ILE A 196 36.57 1.94 -3.77
C ILE A 196 37.11 3.18 -3.07
N ASN A 197 38.43 3.24 -2.87
CA ASN A 197 39.11 4.43 -2.36
C ASN A 197 39.81 5.12 -3.54
N ILE A 198 39.73 6.45 -3.61
CA ILE A 198 40.34 7.27 -4.66
C ILE A 198 41.23 8.32 -3.98
N TYR A 199 42.39 8.60 -4.58
CA TYR A 199 43.47 9.40 -4.00
C TYR A 199 43.97 10.55 -4.89
N LYS A 200 43.52 10.64 -6.14
CA LYS A 200 44.09 11.50 -7.21
C LYS A 200 44.13 13.01 -6.92
N GLN A 201 43.12 13.55 -6.23
CA GLN A 201 43.05 14.97 -5.86
C GLN A 201 42.95 15.15 -4.34
N HIS A 202 41.97 14.48 -3.74
CA HIS A 202 41.81 14.31 -2.30
C HIS A 202 41.37 12.87 -2.04
N ARG A 203 41.24 12.49 -0.76
CA ARG A 203 40.63 11.21 -0.39
C ARG A 203 39.13 11.27 -0.71
N GLN A 204 38.70 10.44 -1.65
CA GLN A 204 37.30 10.23 -2.00
C GLN A 204 36.99 8.74 -1.82
N THR A 205 35.75 8.40 -1.46
CA THR A 205 35.35 7.02 -1.18
C THR A 205 33.97 6.72 -1.75
N ILE A 206 33.86 5.59 -2.47
CA ILE A 206 32.58 4.95 -2.78
C ILE A 206 32.44 3.76 -1.84
N GLN A 207 31.35 3.65 -1.10
CA GLN A 207 31.11 2.50 -0.22
C GLN A 207 29.68 1.96 -0.35
N TYR A 208 29.56 0.63 -0.44
CA TYR A 208 28.31 -0.09 -0.27
C TYR A 208 27.87 -0.05 1.19
N ILE A 209 26.58 0.24 1.41
CA ILE A 209 25.90 0.13 2.69
C ILE A 209 24.63 -0.71 2.53
N GLN A 210 24.24 -1.42 3.59
CA GLN A 210 22.95 -2.11 3.60
C GLN A 210 21.82 -1.10 3.86
N PRO A 211 20.62 -1.28 3.27
CA PRO A 211 19.51 -0.32 3.40
C PRO A 211 19.10 0.01 4.85
N HIS A 212 19.32 -0.91 5.78
CA HIS A 212 18.96 -0.74 7.19
C HIS A 212 19.93 0.16 7.98
N GLU A 213 21.20 0.28 7.55
CA GLU A 213 22.27 1.00 8.27
C GLU A 213 22.23 2.53 8.08
N HIS A 214 21.02 3.09 8.03
CA HIS A 214 20.75 4.49 7.67
C HIS A 214 21.40 5.53 8.60
N GLU A 215 21.74 5.20 9.84
CA GLU A 215 22.50 6.07 10.76
C GLU A 215 23.85 6.53 10.19
N LYS A 216 24.48 5.68 9.36
CA LYS A 216 25.79 5.95 8.73
C LYS A 216 25.71 7.01 7.62
N LEU A 217 24.51 7.38 7.18
CA LEU A 217 24.28 8.39 6.13
C LEU A 217 24.57 9.83 6.60
N SER A 218 24.81 10.05 7.89
CA SER A 218 25.12 11.37 8.48
C SER A 218 26.35 12.08 7.90
N GLN A 219 27.19 11.38 7.13
CA GLN A 219 28.39 11.91 6.46
C GLN A 219 28.37 11.80 4.93
N VAL A 220 27.22 11.48 4.30
CA VAL A 220 27.11 11.30 2.85
C VAL A 220 26.81 12.61 2.11
N GLU A 221 27.41 12.80 0.95
CA GLU A 221 27.14 13.95 0.06
C GLU A 221 26.27 13.55 -1.14
N LEU A 222 26.44 12.32 -1.62
CA LEU A 222 25.62 11.69 -2.66
C LEU A 222 25.27 10.24 -2.26
N LEU A 223 23.97 9.95 -2.18
CA LEU A 223 23.46 8.59 -2.03
C LEU A 223 22.92 8.07 -3.37
N VAL A 224 23.33 6.87 -3.77
CA VAL A 224 22.81 6.18 -4.95
C VAL A 224 22.09 4.90 -4.52
N VAL A 225 20.81 4.77 -4.86
CA VAL A 225 19.98 3.59 -4.54
C VAL A 225 19.62 2.86 -5.83
N ASP A 226 20.22 1.70 -6.07
CA ASP A 226 19.89 0.86 -7.25
C ASP A 226 18.80 -0.18 -6.90
N GLU A 227 17.80 -0.29 -7.79
CA GLU A 227 16.54 -1.02 -7.57
C GLU A 227 15.78 -0.65 -6.28
N ALA A 228 15.55 0.64 -6.08
CA ALA A 228 14.82 1.19 -4.92
C ALA A 228 13.41 0.60 -4.72
N ALA A 229 12.74 0.12 -5.78
CA ALA A 229 11.43 -0.55 -5.66
C ALA A 229 11.47 -1.95 -5.02
N ALA A 230 12.66 -2.53 -4.84
CA ALA A 230 12.87 -3.76 -4.07
C ALA A 230 13.17 -3.49 -2.58
N ILE A 231 13.22 -2.21 -2.16
CA ILE A 231 13.49 -1.79 -0.78
C ILE A 231 12.17 -1.28 -0.15
N PRO A 232 11.88 -1.63 1.14
CA PRO A 232 10.68 -1.16 1.85
C PRO A 232 10.49 0.35 1.84
N LEU A 233 9.24 0.84 1.65
CA LEU A 233 8.95 2.29 1.65
C LEU A 233 9.43 3.04 2.92
N PRO A 234 9.27 2.50 4.15
CA PRO A 234 9.75 3.19 5.35
C PRO A 234 11.28 3.33 5.34
N VAL A 235 11.98 2.29 4.89
CA VAL A 235 13.45 2.30 4.74
C VAL A 235 13.85 3.32 3.67
N VAL A 236 13.24 3.31 2.48
CA VAL A 236 13.52 4.31 1.43
C VAL A 236 13.28 5.73 1.94
N LYS A 237 12.24 5.97 2.76
CA LYS A 237 12.02 7.29 3.38
C LYS A 237 13.10 7.66 4.40
N ALA A 238 13.59 6.72 5.21
CA ALA A 238 14.73 6.95 6.10
C ALA A 238 16.05 7.19 5.33
N LEU A 239 16.20 6.63 4.13
CA LEU A 239 17.32 6.87 3.21
C LEU A 239 17.26 8.25 2.50
N LEU A 240 16.17 9.02 2.60
CA LEU A 240 16.01 10.31 1.90
C LEU A 240 16.42 11.50 2.77
N GLY A 241 17.68 11.53 3.21
CA GLY A 241 18.26 12.63 4.02
C GLY A 241 18.54 13.94 3.27
N PRO A 242 19.20 14.92 3.92
CA PRO A 242 19.47 16.27 3.40
C PRO A 242 20.73 16.33 2.50
N TYR A 243 20.80 15.43 1.52
CA TYR A 243 21.90 15.28 0.57
C TYR A 243 21.34 14.95 -0.83
N LEU A 244 22.21 14.96 -1.85
CA LEU A 244 21.83 14.58 -3.22
C LEU A 244 21.50 13.08 -3.27
N VAL A 245 20.36 12.71 -3.88
CA VAL A 245 19.95 11.30 -3.99
C VAL A 245 19.65 10.91 -5.43
N PHE A 246 20.30 9.85 -5.92
CA PHE A 246 19.96 9.19 -7.18
C PHE A 246 19.20 7.89 -6.89
N LEU A 247 18.02 7.73 -7.49
CA LEU A 247 17.19 6.53 -7.35
C LEU A 247 17.09 5.83 -8.70
N SER A 248 17.25 4.51 -8.73
CA SER A 248 16.92 3.65 -9.88
C SER A 248 15.75 2.72 -9.54
N SER A 249 14.87 2.46 -10.51
CA SER A 249 13.78 1.50 -10.36
C SER A 249 13.48 0.78 -11.67
N THR A 250 13.30 -0.54 -11.62
CA THR A 250 12.56 -1.28 -12.64
C THR A 250 11.08 -0.88 -12.61
N VAL A 251 10.48 -0.72 -13.79
CA VAL A 251 9.04 -0.44 -13.96
C VAL A 251 8.33 -1.57 -14.71
N ASN A 252 8.92 -2.07 -15.81
CA ASN A 252 8.41 -3.23 -16.55
C ASN A 252 9.46 -4.38 -16.52
N GLY A 253 9.02 -5.59 -16.16
CA GLY A 253 9.86 -6.80 -16.13
C GLY A 253 9.37 -7.85 -15.12
N TYR A 254 9.93 -9.07 -15.21
CA TYR A 254 9.52 -10.22 -14.39
C TYR A 254 9.87 -10.10 -12.89
N GLU A 255 10.87 -9.29 -12.55
CA GLU A 255 11.24 -8.89 -11.19
C GLU A 255 10.45 -7.66 -10.70
N GLY A 256 9.37 -7.27 -11.40
CA GLY A 256 8.59 -6.04 -11.25
C GLY A 256 7.86 -5.83 -9.92
N THR A 257 8.60 -5.77 -8.82
CA THR A 257 8.21 -5.10 -7.59
C THR A 257 7.88 -3.64 -7.87
N GLY A 258 6.80 -3.15 -7.28
CA GLY A 258 6.73 -1.75 -6.89
C GLY A 258 6.57 -0.73 -8.00
N ARG A 259 5.85 -0.99 -9.11
CA ARG A 259 5.33 0.13 -9.93
C ARG A 259 4.29 0.96 -9.17
N SER A 260 3.46 0.29 -8.36
CA SER A 260 2.57 0.92 -7.37
C SER A 260 3.35 1.72 -6.31
N LEU A 261 4.51 1.21 -5.90
CA LEU A 261 5.40 1.84 -4.93
C LEU A 261 6.15 3.05 -5.51
N SER A 262 6.72 2.89 -6.71
CA SER A 262 7.40 3.97 -7.42
C SER A 262 6.41 5.07 -7.72
N LEU A 263 5.23 4.79 -8.30
CA LEU A 263 4.23 5.83 -8.55
C LEU A 263 3.81 6.56 -7.26
N LYS A 264 3.60 5.86 -6.13
CA LYS A 264 3.29 6.52 -4.84
C LYS A 264 4.46 7.35 -4.28
N LEU A 265 5.70 6.89 -4.41
CA LEU A 265 6.89 7.61 -3.93
C LEU A 265 7.20 8.82 -4.82
N LEU A 266 7.19 8.63 -6.15
CA LEU A 266 7.39 9.69 -7.14
C LEU A 266 6.28 10.74 -7.04
N GLN A 267 5.02 10.32 -6.87
CA GLN A 267 3.91 11.26 -6.62
C GLN A 267 4.13 12.06 -5.33
N GLN A 268 4.54 11.43 -4.22
CA GLN A 268 4.83 12.14 -2.98
C GLN A 268 6.03 13.11 -3.11
N LEU A 269 7.03 12.79 -3.91
CA LEU A 269 8.16 13.69 -4.23
C LEU A 269 7.77 14.81 -5.20
N GLU A 270 6.89 14.53 -6.17
CA GLU A 270 6.30 15.52 -7.07
C GLU A 270 5.39 16.48 -6.31
N GLU A 271 4.56 16.00 -5.39
CA GLU A 271 3.69 16.81 -4.53
C GLU A 271 4.54 17.73 -3.63
N GLN A 272 5.53 17.18 -2.91
CA GLN A 272 6.45 17.97 -2.09
C GLN A 272 7.22 19.03 -2.89
N SER A 273 7.64 18.73 -4.12
CA SER A 273 8.30 19.73 -4.98
C SER A 273 7.31 20.81 -5.48
N ARG A 274 6.10 20.43 -5.89
CA ARG A 274 5.04 21.35 -6.36
C ARG A 274 4.48 22.26 -5.27
N GLU A 275 4.38 21.79 -4.04
CA GLU A 275 3.98 22.62 -2.89
C GLU A 275 5.04 23.70 -2.61
N SER A 276 6.32 23.31 -2.59
CA SER A 276 7.42 24.26 -2.37
C SER A 276 7.58 25.33 -3.45
N ALA A 277 7.07 25.08 -4.67
CA ALA A 277 7.05 26.05 -5.77
C ALA A 277 5.91 27.10 -5.65
N LYS A 278 4.97 26.95 -4.71
CA LYS A 278 3.84 27.88 -4.51
C LYS A 278 4.00 28.81 -3.32
N THR A 279 4.73 28.39 -2.28
CA THR A 279 5.02 29.22 -1.10
C THR A 279 6.23 30.12 -1.35
N VAL A 280 5.99 31.30 -1.91
CA VAL A 280 6.98 32.38 -1.96
C VAL A 280 7.22 32.88 -0.52
N GLU A 281 8.50 32.98 -0.14
CA GLU A 281 9.01 33.39 1.18
C GLU A 281 8.65 32.47 2.38
N GLY A 282 9.68 31.98 3.10
CA GLY A 282 9.54 31.61 4.52
C GLY A 282 10.16 30.30 5.01
N SER A 283 10.29 29.24 4.19
CA SER A 283 10.76 27.93 4.70
C SER A 283 11.57 27.11 3.70
N LEU A 284 12.76 26.66 4.14
CA LEU A 284 13.76 25.91 3.35
C LEU A 284 13.43 24.40 3.22
N SER A 285 12.16 24.05 2.98
CA SER A 285 11.69 22.65 3.00
C SER A 285 11.33 22.04 1.64
N GLY A 286 11.54 22.76 0.54
CA GLY A 286 11.44 22.17 -0.80
C GLY A 286 12.55 21.15 -1.09
N ARG A 287 12.19 20.04 -1.75
CA ARG A 287 13.13 19.12 -2.39
C ARG A 287 12.94 19.22 -3.90
N LEU A 288 14.01 19.48 -4.64
CA LEU A 288 13.97 19.42 -6.10
C LEU A 288 13.85 17.96 -6.54
N PHE A 289 12.92 17.69 -7.44
CA PHE A 289 12.67 16.35 -7.96
C PHE A 289 12.73 16.35 -9.49
N LYS A 290 13.60 15.50 -10.06
CA LYS A 290 13.72 15.29 -11.51
C LYS A 290 13.45 13.82 -11.83
N LYS A 291 12.61 13.56 -12.84
CA LYS A 291 12.24 12.21 -13.30
C LYS A 291 12.82 11.97 -14.69
N ILE A 292 13.44 10.80 -14.89
CA ILE A 292 14.03 10.35 -16.16
C ILE A 292 13.47 8.95 -16.46
N GLU A 293 13.11 8.68 -17.71
CA GLU A 293 12.71 7.34 -18.16
C GLU A 293 13.64 6.88 -19.30
N LEU A 294 14.10 5.62 -19.28
CA LEU A 294 14.84 5.00 -20.37
C LEU A 294 13.91 4.03 -21.13
N SER A 295 13.72 4.31 -22.42
CA SER A 295 12.92 3.51 -23.34
C SER A 295 13.76 2.59 -24.22
N GLU A 296 14.97 3.00 -24.64
CA GLU A 296 15.80 2.28 -25.61
C GLU A 296 16.54 1.05 -25.02
N SER A 297 16.63 -0.04 -25.78
CA SER A 297 17.24 -1.32 -25.37
C SER A 297 18.70 -1.48 -25.80
N ILE A 298 19.57 -1.82 -24.85
CA ILE A 298 21.02 -2.07 -25.11
C ILE A 298 21.34 -3.52 -25.53
N ARG A 299 20.33 -4.34 -25.87
CA ARG A 299 20.48 -5.78 -26.18
C ARG A 299 19.83 -6.23 -27.49
N TYR A 300 18.87 -5.46 -27.98
CA TYR A 300 18.01 -5.75 -29.13
C TYR A 300 17.39 -4.44 -29.62
N ALA A 301 16.92 -4.40 -30.85
CA ALA A 301 16.36 -3.20 -31.46
C ALA A 301 15.07 -2.72 -30.76
N SER A 302 14.86 -1.40 -30.75
CA SER A 302 13.61 -0.80 -30.27
C SER A 302 12.41 -1.27 -31.10
N GLY A 303 11.36 -1.74 -30.44
CA GLY A 303 10.15 -2.25 -31.12
C GLY A 303 10.21 -3.73 -31.53
N ASP A 304 11.07 -4.54 -30.90
CA ASP A 304 11.16 -5.99 -31.14
C ASP A 304 9.77 -6.68 -31.02
N PRO A 305 9.30 -7.40 -32.06
CA PRO A 305 8.00 -8.06 -32.04
C PRO A 305 7.91 -9.21 -31.03
N ILE A 306 9.02 -9.84 -30.65
CA ILE A 306 9.09 -10.88 -29.63
C ILE A 306 8.94 -10.25 -28.24
N GLU A 307 9.57 -9.09 -27.99
CA GLU A 307 9.34 -8.36 -26.74
C GLU A 307 7.88 -7.91 -26.61
N SER A 308 7.31 -7.33 -27.67
CA SER A 308 5.91 -6.88 -27.68
C SER A 308 4.92 -8.04 -27.46
N TRP A 309 5.15 -9.19 -28.11
CA TRP A 309 4.38 -10.41 -27.87
C TRP A 309 4.51 -10.92 -26.43
N LEU A 310 5.73 -10.98 -25.88
CA LEU A 310 5.98 -11.44 -24.51
C LEU A 310 5.35 -10.51 -23.47
N HIS A 311 5.40 -9.19 -23.70
CA HIS A 311 4.77 -8.19 -22.85
C HIS A 311 3.23 -8.28 -22.88
N ALA A 312 2.63 -8.57 -24.04
CA ALA A 312 1.19 -8.82 -24.14
C ALA A 312 0.80 -10.12 -23.42
N LEU A 313 1.50 -11.23 -23.71
CA LEU A 313 1.25 -12.55 -23.11
C LEU A 313 1.38 -12.53 -21.57
N LEU A 314 2.42 -11.90 -21.03
CA LEU A 314 2.62 -11.78 -19.58
C LEU A 314 1.90 -10.57 -18.96
N CYS A 315 1.14 -9.82 -19.77
CA CYS A 315 0.38 -8.62 -19.37
C CYS A 315 1.24 -7.61 -18.58
N LEU A 316 2.41 -7.24 -19.12
CA LEU A 316 3.38 -6.37 -18.45
C LEU A 316 3.18 -4.87 -18.76
N ASP A 317 2.64 -4.51 -19.94
CA ASP A 317 2.45 -3.12 -20.37
C ASP A 317 1.16 -2.47 -19.85
N VAL A 318 0.73 -2.89 -18.67
CA VAL A 318 -0.61 -2.70 -18.09
C VAL A 318 -1.04 -1.27 -17.74
N THR A 319 -0.24 -0.24 -18.01
CA THR A 319 -0.64 1.16 -17.79
C THR A 319 -1.28 1.84 -19.00
N SER A 320 -1.21 1.26 -20.19
CA SER A 320 -2.05 1.68 -21.32
C SER A 320 -3.50 1.18 -21.17
N SER A 321 -3.71 0.14 -20.36
CA SER A 321 -4.96 -0.61 -20.22
C SER A 321 -5.75 -0.31 -18.93
N ILE A 322 -5.37 0.70 -18.14
CA ILE A 322 -6.19 1.18 -17.02
C ILE A 322 -7.28 2.10 -17.63
N PRO A 323 -8.58 1.73 -17.61
CA PRO A 323 -9.62 2.56 -18.20
C PRO A 323 -9.83 3.82 -17.35
N HIS A 324 -9.87 4.98 -18.00
CA HIS A 324 -10.18 6.24 -17.32
C HIS A 324 -11.68 6.33 -17.04
N ILE A 325 -12.13 5.72 -15.93
CA ILE A 325 -13.53 5.61 -15.53
C ILE A 325 -14.27 6.95 -15.69
N SER A 326 -15.21 7.01 -16.64
CA SER A 326 -15.92 8.24 -17.00
C SER A 326 -17.16 8.52 -16.14
N ARG A 327 -17.66 7.51 -15.42
CA ARG A 327 -18.79 7.62 -14.49
C ARG A 327 -18.54 6.71 -13.30
N ILE A 328 -18.59 7.26 -12.09
CA ILE A 328 -18.34 6.54 -10.83
C ILE A 328 -19.71 6.27 -10.19
N PRO A 329 -20.28 5.05 -10.31
CA PRO A 329 -21.59 4.71 -9.73
C PRO A 329 -21.49 4.55 -8.21
N PRO A 330 -22.55 4.80 -7.41
CA PRO A 330 -22.51 4.54 -5.98
C PRO A 330 -22.26 3.04 -5.70
N PRO A 331 -21.50 2.67 -4.63
CA PRO A 331 -21.18 1.27 -4.35
C PRO A 331 -22.40 0.35 -4.23
N SER A 332 -23.55 0.86 -3.80
CA SER A 332 -24.80 0.10 -3.68
C SER A 332 -25.39 -0.37 -5.02
N GLU A 333 -25.02 0.24 -6.14
CA GLU A 333 -25.44 -0.13 -7.50
C GLU A 333 -24.44 -1.08 -8.20
N CYS A 334 -23.39 -1.50 -7.48
CA CYS A 334 -22.34 -2.37 -8.03
C CYS A 334 -22.54 -3.82 -7.60
N ASP A 335 -22.88 -4.70 -8.55
CA ASP A 335 -23.00 -6.14 -8.33
C ASP A 335 -21.67 -6.89 -8.53
N LEU A 336 -21.56 -8.05 -7.90
CA LEU A 336 -20.40 -8.95 -7.98
C LEU A 336 -20.64 -10.05 -9.01
N TYR A 337 -19.65 -10.29 -9.87
CA TYR A 337 -19.68 -11.33 -10.91
C TYR A 337 -18.55 -12.33 -10.70
N TYR A 338 -18.82 -13.60 -10.98
CA TYR A 338 -17.82 -14.67 -11.03
C TYR A 338 -17.22 -14.74 -12.45
N VAL A 339 -15.89 -14.77 -12.55
CA VAL A 339 -15.18 -14.85 -13.83
C VAL A 339 -14.85 -16.31 -14.15
N ASN A 340 -15.33 -16.81 -15.28
CA ASN A 340 -14.95 -18.14 -15.75
C ASN A 340 -13.50 -18.11 -16.31
N ARG A 341 -12.66 -19.04 -15.84
CA ARG A 341 -11.23 -19.10 -16.16
C ARG A 341 -10.96 -19.71 -17.53
N ASP A 342 -11.73 -20.72 -17.95
CA ASP A 342 -11.54 -21.39 -19.23
C ASP A 342 -11.77 -20.40 -20.40
N THR A 343 -12.74 -19.50 -20.23
CA THR A 343 -13.12 -18.44 -21.17
C THR A 343 -12.17 -17.25 -21.12
N LEU A 344 -11.65 -16.92 -19.93
CA LEU A 344 -10.67 -15.83 -19.73
C LEU A 344 -9.34 -16.16 -20.42
N PHE A 345 -8.86 -17.40 -20.28
CA PHE A 345 -7.59 -17.84 -20.86
C PHE A 345 -7.71 -18.38 -22.31
N SER A 346 -8.90 -18.37 -22.91
CA SER A 346 -9.16 -18.82 -24.30
C SER A 346 -8.48 -18.01 -25.42
N TYR A 347 -7.73 -16.96 -25.08
CA TYR A 347 -7.04 -16.03 -25.99
C TYR A 347 -7.94 -15.35 -27.04
N HIS A 348 -9.25 -15.22 -26.77
CA HIS A 348 -10.12 -14.32 -27.53
C HIS A 348 -9.73 -12.85 -27.29
N LYS A 349 -9.84 -12.00 -28.32
CA LYS A 349 -9.43 -10.58 -28.29
C LYS A 349 -10.04 -9.78 -27.13
N GLU A 350 -11.30 -10.06 -26.80
CA GLU A 350 -12.02 -9.38 -25.71
C GLU A 350 -11.66 -9.95 -24.34
N SER A 351 -11.51 -11.28 -24.22
CA SER A 351 -11.02 -11.93 -23.00
C SER A 351 -9.61 -11.48 -22.64
N GLU A 352 -8.74 -11.31 -23.65
CA GLU A 352 -7.36 -10.83 -23.48
C GLU A 352 -7.33 -9.35 -23.04
N LEU A 353 -8.17 -8.48 -23.62
CA LEU A 353 -8.31 -7.09 -23.16
C LEU A 353 -8.90 -7.01 -21.73
N PHE A 354 -9.84 -7.89 -21.38
CA PHE A 354 -10.38 -8.01 -20.03
C PHE A 354 -9.31 -8.51 -19.03
N LEU A 355 -8.52 -9.51 -19.41
CA LEU A 355 -7.40 -10.03 -18.63
C LEU A 355 -6.32 -8.97 -18.40
N GLN A 356 -6.01 -8.15 -19.41
CA GLN A 356 -5.06 -7.04 -19.29
C GLN A 356 -5.60 -5.93 -18.36
N ARG A 357 -6.89 -5.57 -18.45
CA ARG A 357 -7.54 -4.66 -17.46
C ARG A 357 -7.47 -5.22 -16.04
N MET A 358 -7.77 -6.51 -15.87
CA MET A 358 -7.76 -7.21 -14.58
C MET A 358 -6.34 -7.28 -13.97
N MET A 359 -5.33 -7.63 -14.78
CA MET A 359 -3.94 -7.66 -14.35
C MET A 359 -3.40 -6.25 -14.05
N ALA A 360 -3.84 -5.22 -14.76
CA ALA A 360 -3.50 -3.84 -14.45
C ALA A 360 -3.93 -3.43 -13.03
N LEU A 361 -5.11 -3.87 -12.59
CA LEU A 361 -5.59 -3.61 -11.24
C LEU A 361 -4.75 -4.35 -10.19
N TYR A 362 -4.35 -5.60 -10.42
CA TYR A 362 -3.42 -6.30 -9.51
C TYR A 362 -2.04 -5.62 -9.45
N VAL A 363 -1.48 -5.19 -10.59
CA VAL A 363 -0.18 -4.52 -10.66
C VAL A 363 -0.21 -3.11 -10.04
N ALA A 364 -1.33 -2.39 -10.13
CA ALA A 364 -1.50 -1.08 -9.51
C ALA A 364 -1.77 -1.13 -7.99
N SER A 365 -2.36 -2.21 -7.49
CA SER A 365 -2.74 -2.35 -6.08
C SER A 365 -1.68 -3.03 -5.20
N HIS A 366 -1.03 -4.08 -5.69
CA HIS A 366 -0.08 -4.87 -4.89
C HIS A 366 1.36 -4.32 -4.94
N TYR A 367 2.13 -4.56 -3.87
CA TYR A 367 3.53 -4.12 -3.72
C TYR A 367 4.50 -4.95 -4.57
N LYS A 368 4.28 -6.27 -4.65
CA LYS A 368 5.05 -7.21 -5.47
C LYS A 368 4.09 -8.11 -6.22
N ASN A 369 4.34 -8.26 -7.50
CA ASN A 369 3.73 -9.28 -8.35
C ASN A 369 4.86 -10.07 -9.02
N SER A 370 4.57 -11.31 -9.41
CA SER A 370 5.42 -12.15 -10.23
C SER A 370 4.62 -12.60 -11.45
N PRO A 371 5.22 -12.76 -12.65
CA PRO A 371 4.52 -13.39 -13.78
C PRO A 371 3.98 -14.79 -13.46
N ASN A 372 4.60 -15.49 -12.50
CA ASN A 372 4.14 -16.79 -12.01
C ASN A 372 2.76 -16.71 -11.32
N ASP A 373 2.34 -15.53 -10.86
CA ASP A 373 1.00 -15.31 -10.30
C ASP A 373 -0.10 -15.50 -11.37
N LEU A 374 0.20 -15.15 -12.63
CA LEU A 374 -0.70 -15.33 -13.78
C LEU A 374 -0.87 -16.83 -14.09
N GLN A 375 0.20 -17.62 -13.98
CA GLN A 375 0.12 -19.08 -14.11
C GLN A 375 -0.64 -19.70 -12.93
N LEU A 376 -0.36 -19.29 -11.68
CA LEU A 376 -1.09 -19.76 -10.50
C LEU A 376 -2.60 -19.49 -10.63
N MET A 377 -2.97 -18.30 -11.09
CA MET A 377 -4.37 -17.90 -11.34
C MET A 377 -5.05 -18.74 -12.44
N ALA A 378 -4.29 -19.18 -13.44
CA ALA A 378 -4.78 -20.00 -14.55
C ALA A 378 -4.89 -21.48 -14.18
N ASP A 379 -3.80 -22.08 -13.71
CA ASP A 379 -3.66 -23.54 -13.69
C ASP A 379 -4.17 -24.20 -12.40
N ALA A 380 -4.10 -23.50 -11.25
CA ALA A 380 -4.39 -24.10 -9.95
C ALA A 380 -5.91 -24.19 -9.67
N PRO A 381 -6.47 -25.38 -9.38
CA PRO A 381 -7.91 -25.61 -9.36
C PRO A 381 -8.65 -24.78 -8.29
N ALA A 382 -8.10 -24.69 -7.07
CA ALA A 382 -8.73 -24.04 -5.92
C ALA A 382 -8.92 -22.52 -6.03
N HIS A 383 -8.39 -21.86 -7.07
CA HIS A 383 -8.47 -20.41 -7.23
C HIS A 383 -9.76 -19.94 -7.92
N HIS A 384 -10.48 -19.01 -7.28
CA HIS A 384 -11.69 -18.39 -7.81
C HIS A 384 -11.52 -16.88 -7.98
N LEU A 385 -12.14 -16.33 -9.02
CA LEU A 385 -11.98 -14.95 -9.45
C LEU A 385 -13.34 -14.25 -9.46
N PHE A 386 -13.43 -13.15 -8.73
CA PHE A 386 -14.63 -12.32 -8.65
C PHE A 386 -14.29 -10.88 -9.04
N VAL A 387 -15.19 -10.23 -9.78
CA VAL A 387 -15.07 -8.83 -10.20
C VAL A 387 -16.29 -8.04 -9.77
N LEU A 388 -16.06 -6.84 -9.22
CA LEU A 388 -17.10 -5.86 -8.97
C LEU A 388 -17.16 -4.93 -10.18
N LEU A 389 -18.32 -4.88 -10.81
CA LEU A 389 -18.57 -4.07 -12.01
C LEU A 389 -19.56 -2.94 -11.66
N GLY A 390 -19.48 -1.83 -12.41
CA GLY A 390 -20.57 -0.85 -12.41
C GLY A 390 -21.82 -1.41 -13.10
N PRO A 391 -22.99 -0.77 -12.95
CA PRO A 391 -24.19 -1.15 -13.67
C PRO A 391 -23.95 -1.07 -15.18
N VAL A 392 -24.26 -2.16 -15.89
CA VAL A 392 -23.94 -2.32 -17.32
C VAL A 392 -25.12 -1.84 -18.16
N ASP A 393 -24.90 -0.81 -18.97
CA ASP A 393 -25.85 -0.41 -20.01
C ASP A 393 -25.85 -1.49 -21.12
N GLU A 394 -26.76 -2.48 -21.07
CA GLU A 394 -26.85 -3.57 -22.08
C GLU A 394 -26.94 -3.05 -23.54
N SER A 395 -27.49 -1.84 -23.72
CA SER A 395 -27.56 -1.14 -25.01
C SER A 395 -26.21 -0.69 -25.59
N LYS A 396 -25.15 -0.66 -24.77
CA LYS A 396 -23.78 -0.33 -25.16
C LYS A 396 -22.94 -1.60 -25.09
N ASN A 397 -22.75 -2.24 -26.23
CA ASN A 397 -22.01 -3.49 -26.35
C ASN A 397 -20.49 -3.26 -26.20
N GLN A 398 -20.08 -2.90 -24.98
CA GLN A 398 -18.74 -2.43 -24.60
C GLN A 398 -18.32 -3.16 -23.31
N LEU A 399 -17.05 -3.60 -23.24
CA LEU A 399 -16.52 -4.27 -22.05
C LEU A 399 -16.65 -3.38 -20.80
N PRO A 400 -17.31 -3.86 -19.72
CA PRO A 400 -17.56 -3.06 -18.53
C PRO A 400 -16.25 -2.69 -17.82
N ASP A 401 -16.27 -1.55 -17.12
CA ASP A 401 -15.13 -1.10 -16.34
C ASP A 401 -15.07 -1.83 -14.99
N ILE A 402 -13.89 -2.39 -14.70
CA ILE A 402 -13.65 -3.23 -13.52
C ILE A 402 -13.28 -2.33 -12.35
N LEU A 403 -14.14 -2.25 -11.33
CA LEU A 403 -13.96 -1.34 -10.18
C LEU A 403 -13.13 -1.99 -9.07
N CYS A 404 -13.36 -3.29 -8.84
CA CYS A 404 -12.62 -4.11 -7.89
C CYS A 404 -12.47 -5.55 -8.40
N VAL A 405 -11.39 -6.22 -8.02
CA VAL A 405 -11.11 -7.64 -8.31
C VAL A 405 -10.74 -8.35 -7.02
N ILE A 406 -11.29 -9.53 -6.78
CA ILE A 406 -10.93 -10.41 -5.66
C ILE A 406 -10.46 -11.77 -6.20
N GLN A 407 -9.27 -12.20 -5.77
CA GLN A 407 -8.77 -13.56 -5.93
C GLN A 407 -8.99 -14.32 -4.62
N VAL A 408 -9.75 -15.40 -4.69
CA VAL A 408 -9.96 -16.36 -3.61
C VAL A 408 -9.17 -17.64 -3.91
N CYS A 409 -8.71 -18.33 -2.87
CA CYS A 409 -8.24 -19.71 -2.90
C CYS A 409 -9.05 -20.50 -1.87
N LEU A 410 -9.65 -21.61 -2.27
CA LEU A 410 -10.25 -22.57 -1.33
C LEU A 410 -9.12 -23.27 -0.56
N GLU A 411 -9.30 -23.46 0.75
CA GLU A 411 -8.30 -24.11 1.61
C GLU A 411 -8.98 -25.05 2.63
N GLY A 412 -8.27 -26.08 3.06
CA GLY A 412 -8.69 -27.03 4.08
C GLY A 412 -9.31 -28.32 3.53
N GLN A 413 -10.19 -28.94 4.33
CA GLN A 413 -10.57 -30.37 4.20
C GLN A 413 -9.37 -31.34 4.32
N ILE A 414 -8.30 -30.92 5.00
CA ILE A 414 -7.07 -31.70 5.18
C ILE A 414 -7.34 -32.90 6.09
N SER A 415 -6.76 -34.05 5.75
CA SER A 415 -6.96 -35.26 6.55
C SER A 415 -6.23 -35.16 7.89
N ARG A 416 -6.85 -35.61 8.99
CA ARG A 416 -6.22 -35.60 10.33
C ARG A 416 -4.87 -36.34 10.38
N LYS A 417 -4.66 -37.31 9.48
CA LYS A 417 -3.38 -38.00 9.31
C LYS A 417 -2.30 -37.07 8.76
N SER A 418 -2.62 -36.29 7.72
CA SER A 418 -1.75 -35.26 7.15
C SER A 418 -1.47 -34.13 8.14
N ALA A 419 -2.46 -33.71 8.93
CA ALA A 419 -2.28 -32.73 10.02
C ALA A 419 -1.28 -33.21 11.09
N ILE A 420 -1.48 -34.41 11.64
CA ILE A 420 -0.55 -35.02 12.62
C ILE A 420 0.85 -35.19 12.02
N ARG A 421 0.94 -35.60 10.75
CA ARG A 421 2.22 -35.77 10.05
C ARG A 421 2.97 -34.45 9.85
N SER A 422 2.29 -33.34 9.57
CA SER A 422 2.95 -32.03 9.49
C SER A 422 3.54 -31.60 10.84
N LEU A 423 2.84 -31.91 11.94
CA LEU A 423 3.33 -31.67 13.31
C LEU A 423 4.50 -32.59 13.71
N SER A 424 4.59 -33.82 13.21
CA SER A 424 5.71 -34.74 13.50
C SER A 424 6.92 -34.52 12.60
N ASP A 425 6.71 -34.36 11.29
CA ASP A 425 7.76 -34.34 10.28
C ASP A 425 8.26 -32.91 10.00
N GLY A 426 7.57 -31.88 10.52
CA GLY A 426 7.80 -30.47 10.19
C GLY A 426 7.44 -30.09 8.73
N TYR A 427 6.85 -31.03 7.98
CA TYR A 427 6.62 -30.90 6.55
C TYR A 427 5.32 -30.13 6.26
N GLN A 428 5.45 -28.90 5.77
CA GLN A 428 4.34 -28.08 5.28
C GLN A 428 4.30 -28.16 3.74
N PRO A 429 3.33 -28.88 3.14
CA PRO A 429 3.20 -28.94 1.69
C PRO A 429 2.79 -27.59 1.10
N SER A 430 3.01 -27.41 -0.21
CA SER A 430 2.69 -26.17 -0.91
C SER A 430 1.18 -26.03 -1.16
N GLY A 431 0.48 -25.39 -0.23
CA GLY A 431 -0.96 -25.14 -0.27
C GLY A 431 -1.44 -24.55 1.06
N ASP A 432 -2.76 -24.46 1.21
CA ASP A 432 -3.49 -24.40 2.49
C ASP A 432 -2.82 -23.59 3.63
N GLN A 433 -2.46 -22.33 3.33
CA GLN A 433 -1.56 -21.56 4.20
C GLN A 433 -2.16 -21.28 5.58
N ILE A 434 -3.47 -21.06 5.65
CA ILE A 434 -4.15 -20.78 6.92
C ILE A 434 -4.30 -22.05 7.76
N PRO A 435 -4.83 -23.18 7.25
CA PRO A 435 -4.81 -24.47 7.95
C PRO A 435 -3.43 -24.85 8.54
N TRP A 436 -2.34 -24.79 7.76
CA TRP A 436 -1.02 -25.17 8.26
C TRP A 436 -0.49 -24.24 9.35
N LYS A 437 -0.66 -22.91 9.20
CA LYS A 437 -0.20 -21.95 10.23
C LYS A 437 -1.08 -21.97 11.48
N PHE A 438 -2.37 -22.27 11.36
CA PHE A 438 -3.25 -22.47 12.52
C PHE A 438 -2.85 -23.73 13.31
N CYS A 439 -2.60 -24.84 12.61
CA CYS A 439 -2.11 -26.09 13.18
C CYS A 439 -0.77 -25.89 13.91
N GLU A 440 0.19 -25.20 13.28
CA GLU A 440 1.50 -24.86 13.88
C GLU A 440 1.38 -24.01 15.15
N GLN A 441 0.50 -23.01 15.17
CA GLN A 441 0.40 -22.05 16.28
C GLN A 441 -0.44 -22.57 17.46
N PHE A 442 -1.49 -23.35 17.20
CA PHE A 442 -2.41 -23.83 18.26
C PHE A 442 -2.28 -25.33 18.56
N GLN A 443 -1.48 -26.07 17.79
CA GLN A 443 -1.34 -27.54 17.87
C GLN A 443 -2.67 -28.30 17.68
N ASP A 444 -3.67 -27.65 17.05
CA ASP A 444 -4.97 -28.24 16.78
C ASP A 444 -4.96 -29.10 15.50
N THR A 445 -5.69 -30.21 15.55
CA THR A 445 -5.89 -31.16 14.45
C THR A 445 -7.34 -31.18 13.94
N VAL A 446 -8.24 -30.39 14.54
CA VAL A 446 -9.63 -30.23 14.10
C VAL A 446 -9.75 -29.17 13.01
N PHE A 447 -9.21 -27.96 13.24
CA PHE A 447 -9.30 -26.82 12.32
C PHE A 447 -8.86 -27.13 10.88
N PRO A 448 -7.76 -27.88 10.60
CA PRO A 448 -7.37 -28.20 9.21
C PRO A 448 -8.41 -29.03 8.43
N GLY A 449 -9.28 -29.77 9.13
CA GLY A 449 -10.38 -30.51 8.52
C GLY A 449 -11.59 -29.64 8.15
N LEU A 450 -11.67 -28.39 8.63
CA LEU A 450 -12.68 -27.44 8.17
C LEU A 450 -12.37 -26.98 6.75
N SER A 451 -13.41 -26.63 5.99
CA SER A 451 -13.28 -25.99 4.68
C SER A 451 -13.45 -24.47 4.81
N GLY A 452 -12.60 -23.68 4.16
CA GLY A 452 -12.67 -22.23 4.17
C GLY A 452 -12.09 -21.60 2.90
N ALA A 453 -12.15 -20.27 2.81
CA ALA A 453 -11.63 -19.50 1.68
C ALA A 453 -10.59 -18.47 2.14
N ARG A 454 -9.37 -18.53 1.58
CA ARG A 454 -8.39 -17.44 1.71
C ARG A 454 -8.59 -16.43 0.60
N ILE A 455 -8.89 -15.18 0.94
CA ILE A 455 -8.70 -14.05 0.03
C ILE A 455 -7.19 -13.85 -0.14
N VAL A 456 -6.70 -14.12 -1.35
CA VAL A 456 -5.28 -14.03 -1.71
C VAL A 456 -4.94 -12.62 -2.18
N ARG A 457 -5.84 -11.98 -2.94
CA ARG A 457 -5.67 -10.63 -3.48
C ARG A 457 -7.00 -9.88 -3.52
N ILE A 458 -6.94 -8.58 -3.22
CA ILE A 458 -8.03 -7.64 -3.46
C ILE A 458 -7.44 -6.37 -4.09
N ALA A 459 -7.91 -6.05 -5.29
CA ALA A 459 -7.41 -4.96 -6.11
C ALA A 459 -8.54 -3.99 -6.42
N THR A 460 -8.45 -2.76 -5.89
CA THR A 460 -9.36 -1.65 -6.24
C THR A 460 -8.69 -0.71 -7.24
N HIS A 461 -9.48 -0.15 -8.16
CA HIS A 461 -8.97 0.81 -9.13
C HIS A 461 -8.43 2.09 -8.42
N PRO A 462 -7.21 2.58 -8.73
CA PRO A 462 -6.58 3.68 -7.98
C PRO A 462 -7.42 4.95 -7.88
N GLY A 463 -8.09 5.35 -8.96
CA GLY A 463 -8.94 6.55 -9.00
C GLY A 463 -10.23 6.47 -8.18
N VAL A 464 -10.53 5.32 -7.57
CA VAL A 464 -11.68 5.12 -6.66
C VAL A 464 -11.28 4.54 -5.30
N MET A 465 -10.00 4.65 -4.93
CA MET A 465 -9.55 4.34 -3.56
C MET A 465 -10.26 5.26 -2.54
N ARG A 466 -10.53 4.72 -1.35
CA ARG A 466 -11.33 5.31 -0.26
C ARG A 466 -12.84 5.46 -0.53
N SER A 467 -13.33 5.33 -1.77
CA SER A 467 -14.77 5.39 -2.11
C SER A 467 -15.60 4.14 -1.74
N GLY A 468 -15.01 3.13 -1.10
CA GLY A 468 -15.75 2.03 -0.48
C GLY A 468 -15.96 0.75 -1.32
N TYR A 469 -15.66 0.72 -2.62
CA TYR A 469 -15.90 -0.46 -3.49
C TYR A 469 -15.28 -1.77 -2.98
N GLY A 470 -14.06 -1.73 -2.43
CA GLY A 470 -13.44 -2.91 -1.81
C GLY A 470 -14.20 -3.43 -0.59
N SER A 471 -14.93 -2.55 0.12
CA SER A 471 -15.80 -2.97 1.23
C SER A 471 -17.06 -3.66 0.72
N GLN A 472 -17.72 -3.06 -0.29
CA GLN A 472 -18.88 -3.67 -0.95
C GLN A 472 -18.55 -5.06 -1.50
N ALA A 473 -17.41 -5.20 -2.17
CA ALA A 473 -16.99 -6.47 -2.76
C ALA A 473 -16.70 -7.56 -1.71
N VAL A 474 -16.09 -7.22 -0.56
CA VAL A 474 -15.88 -8.16 0.56
C VAL A 474 -17.22 -8.53 1.23
N GLU A 475 -18.13 -7.56 1.39
CA GLU A 475 -19.43 -7.81 2.02
C GLU A 475 -20.34 -8.68 1.14
N LEU A 476 -20.44 -8.40 -0.17
CA LEU A 476 -21.18 -9.25 -1.12
C LEU A 476 -20.59 -10.66 -1.20
N LEU A 477 -19.25 -10.78 -1.18
CA LEU A 477 -18.56 -12.08 -1.19
C LEU A 477 -18.81 -12.87 0.11
N ALA A 478 -18.87 -12.21 1.26
CA ALA A 478 -19.25 -12.86 2.51
C ALA A 478 -20.70 -13.35 2.47
N ARG A 479 -21.66 -12.50 2.07
CA ARG A 479 -23.07 -12.88 1.93
C ARG A 479 -23.30 -14.01 0.90
N TYR A 480 -22.45 -14.12 -0.11
CA TYR A 480 -22.46 -15.23 -1.06
C TYR A 480 -22.09 -16.56 -0.40
N PHE A 481 -20.97 -16.61 0.32
CA PHE A 481 -20.56 -17.84 1.02
C PHE A 481 -21.40 -18.16 2.26
N GLU A 482 -22.08 -17.17 2.85
CA GLU A 482 -23.13 -17.35 3.86
C GLU A 482 -24.50 -17.76 3.25
N GLY A 483 -24.58 -18.05 1.95
CA GLY A 483 -25.80 -18.54 1.27
C GLY A 483 -26.93 -17.50 1.05
N GLN A 484 -26.80 -16.30 1.61
CA GLN A 484 -27.86 -15.27 1.65
C GLN A 484 -28.22 -14.67 0.28
N LEU A 485 -27.42 -14.91 -0.77
CA LEU A 485 -27.61 -14.34 -2.11
C LEU A 485 -28.21 -15.32 -3.13
N THR A 486 -28.29 -16.62 -2.82
CA THR A 486 -28.98 -17.60 -3.68
C THR A 486 -30.48 -17.64 -3.36
N PRO A 487 -31.38 -17.59 -4.35
CA PRO A 487 -32.81 -17.70 -4.10
C PRO A 487 -33.14 -19.11 -3.58
N ILE A 488 -33.74 -19.17 -2.39
CA ILE A 488 -34.17 -20.42 -1.75
C ILE A 488 -35.18 -21.11 -2.68
N SER A 489 -34.71 -22.17 -3.33
CA SER A 489 -35.46 -22.96 -4.29
C SER A 489 -35.59 -24.36 -3.72
N GLU A 490 -36.69 -24.62 -3.02
CA GLU A 490 -37.00 -25.89 -2.35
C GLU A 490 -37.30 -27.02 -3.35
N VAL A 491 -36.28 -27.45 -4.11
CA VAL A 491 -36.30 -28.75 -4.77
C VAL A 491 -34.91 -29.37 -4.72
N ASP A 492 -34.75 -30.37 -3.84
CA ASP A 492 -33.64 -31.31 -3.91
C ASP A 492 -33.83 -32.22 -5.13
N VAL A 493 -33.33 -31.77 -6.27
CA VAL A 493 -33.05 -32.62 -7.44
C VAL A 493 -31.55 -32.70 -7.62
N GLU A 494 -31.03 -33.93 -7.64
CA GLU A 494 -29.62 -34.25 -7.88
C GLU A 494 -29.22 -34.02 -9.35
N ASN A 495 -29.49 -32.84 -9.89
CA ASN A 495 -28.96 -32.39 -11.17
C ASN A 495 -27.52 -31.89 -10.99
N VAL A 496 -26.64 -32.81 -10.57
CA VAL A 496 -25.22 -32.70 -10.88
C VAL A 496 -25.08 -32.93 -12.37
N THR A 497 -25.29 -31.87 -13.16
CA THR A 497 -24.88 -31.85 -14.56
C THR A 497 -23.36 -31.80 -14.57
N GLU A 498 -22.74 -32.99 -14.46
CA GLU A 498 -21.32 -33.17 -14.72
C GLU A 498 -21.04 -32.58 -16.11
N THR A 499 -20.40 -31.42 -16.16
CA THR A 499 -19.83 -30.92 -17.40
C THR A 499 -18.79 -31.96 -17.83
N PRO A 500 -18.95 -32.64 -18.97
CA PRO A 500 -18.11 -33.78 -19.29
C PRO A 500 -16.66 -33.31 -19.41
N HIS A 501 -15.82 -33.74 -18.47
CA HIS A 501 -14.38 -33.51 -18.49
C HIS A 501 -13.77 -34.33 -19.62
N VAL A 502 -13.87 -33.81 -20.85
CA VAL A 502 -13.23 -34.36 -22.04
C VAL A 502 -11.72 -34.37 -21.80
N ARG A 503 -11.20 -35.56 -21.48
CA ARG A 503 -9.77 -35.76 -21.24
C ARG A 503 -9.00 -35.44 -22.52
N VAL A 504 -8.09 -34.48 -22.42
CA VAL A 504 -7.24 -34.03 -23.54
C VAL A 504 -6.48 -35.21 -24.18
N THR A 505 -6.13 -36.23 -23.40
CA THR A 505 -5.49 -37.47 -23.88
C THR A 505 -6.38 -38.29 -24.81
N GLU A 506 -7.66 -38.46 -24.48
CA GLU A 506 -8.60 -39.34 -25.22
C GLU A 506 -9.15 -38.68 -26.50
N ALA A 507 -8.99 -37.37 -26.62
CA ALA A 507 -9.24 -36.61 -27.85
C ALA A 507 -8.01 -36.62 -28.79
N ALA A 508 -6.80 -36.47 -28.23
CA ALA A 508 -5.55 -36.44 -29.00
C ALA A 508 -5.29 -37.74 -29.79
N GLU A 509 -5.62 -38.91 -29.23
CA GLU A 509 -5.46 -40.22 -29.90
C GLU A 509 -6.37 -40.40 -31.14
N LYS A 510 -7.30 -39.48 -31.42
CA LYS A 510 -8.27 -39.57 -32.53
C LYS A 510 -8.10 -38.50 -33.61
N ALA A 511 -7.18 -37.55 -33.42
CA ALA A 511 -6.85 -36.54 -34.43
C ALA A 511 -5.59 -36.97 -35.18
N SER A 512 -5.66 -37.05 -36.52
CA SER A 512 -4.45 -37.22 -37.33
C SER A 512 -3.69 -35.88 -37.40
N LEU A 513 -2.39 -35.92 -37.09
CA LEU A 513 -1.48 -34.77 -36.91
C LEU A 513 -1.36 -33.78 -38.10
N LEU A 514 -2.04 -34.03 -39.21
CA LEU A 514 -1.90 -33.30 -40.48
C LEU A 514 -2.94 -32.19 -40.70
N GLU A 515 -4.00 -32.10 -39.87
CA GLU A 515 -5.08 -31.10 -40.04
C GLU A 515 -5.37 -30.24 -38.79
N GLU A 516 -4.39 -30.04 -37.90
CA GLU A 516 -4.54 -29.23 -36.68
C GLU A 516 -4.77 -27.73 -36.95
N ASN A 517 -6.03 -27.38 -37.23
CA ASN A 517 -6.51 -26.00 -37.19
C ASN A 517 -6.77 -25.61 -35.73
N LEU A 518 -5.83 -24.90 -35.10
CA LEU A 518 -6.01 -24.29 -33.76
C LEU A 518 -7.14 -23.24 -33.79
N LYS A 519 -8.37 -23.70 -33.54
CA LYS A 519 -9.57 -22.87 -33.40
C LYS A 519 -9.95 -22.75 -31.91
N PRO A 520 -10.39 -21.58 -31.42
CA PRO A 520 -10.99 -21.46 -30.10
C PRO A 520 -12.15 -22.44 -29.92
N ARG A 521 -12.32 -22.97 -28.69
CA ARG A 521 -13.36 -23.95 -28.37
C ARG A 521 -14.74 -23.38 -28.75
N THR A 522 -15.52 -24.11 -29.55
CA THR A 522 -16.71 -23.54 -30.22
C THR A 522 -17.96 -23.40 -29.33
N ASN A 523 -17.99 -24.06 -28.18
CA ASN A 523 -19.02 -23.91 -27.15
C ASN A 523 -18.36 -23.46 -25.84
N LEU A 524 -17.95 -22.19 -25.77
CA LEU A 524 -17.43 -21.60 -24.54
C LEU A 524 -18.60 -21.07 -23.67
N PRO A 525 -18.59 -21.28 -22.35
CA PRO A 525 -19.55 -20.65 -21.43
C PRO A 525 -19.37 -19.10 -21.40
N PRO A 526 -20.28 -18.35 -20.77
CA PRO A 526 -20.10 -16.91 -20.61
C PRO A 526 -18.89 -16.58 -19.73
N LEU A 527 -18.17 -15.51 -20.09
CA LEU A 527 -16.98 -15.03 -19.37
C LEU A 527 -17.31 -14.55 -17.95
N LEU A 528 -18.50 -13.97 -17.79
CA LEU A 528 -19.03 -13.46 -16.53
C LEU A 528 -20.32 -14.22 -16.22
N VAL A 529 -20.41 -14.77 -15.00
CA VAL A 529 -21.61 -15.40 -14.44
C VAL A 529 -22.04 -14.57 -13.24
N HIS A 530 -23.32 -14.29 -13.10
CA HIS A 530 -23.78 -13.46 -11.99
C HIS A 530 -23.79 -14.27 -10.67
N VAL A 531 -23.34 -13.67 -9.57
CA VAL A 531 -23.09 -14.40 -8.31
C VAL A 531 -24.34 -15.02 -7.70
N ARG A 532 -25.56 -14.58 -8.08
CA ARG A 532 -26.83 -15.18 -7.65
C ARG A 532 -27.21 -16.45 -8.43
N GLU A 533 -26.54 -16.74 -9.55
CA GLU A 533 -26.84 -17.89 -10.44
C GLU A 533 -26.01 -19.13 -10.09
N ARG A 534 -24.80 -18.94 -9.53
CA ARG A 534 -23.91 -20.02 -9.08
C ARG A 534 -24.25 -20.40 -7.64
N LYS A 535 -24.45 -21.69 -7.35
CA LYS A 535 -24.51 -22.17 -5.95
C LYS A 535 -23.13 -22.02 -5.29
N PRO A 536 -23.02 -21.44 -4.08
CA PRO A 536 -21.77 -21.38 -3.33
C PRO A 536 -21.36 -22.77 -2.82
N GLU A 537 -20.08 -22.88 -2.44
CA GLU A 537 -19.55 -24.05 -1.74
C GLU A 537 -19.68 -23.83 -0.22
N LYS A 538 -19.93 -24.89 0.55
CA LYS A 538 -20.07 -24.81 2.03
C LYS A 538 -18.73 -24.46 2.68
N LEU A 539 -18.61 -23.26 3.27
CA LEU A 539 -17.41 -22.78 3.94
C LEU A 539 -17.68 -22.37 5.40
N HIS A 540 -16.73 -22.65 6.27
CA HIS A 540 -16.80 -22.39 7.72
C HIS A 540 -16.08 -21.09 8.10
N PHE A 541 -15.14 -20.61 7.27
CA PHE A 541 -14.39 -19.39 7.50
C PHE A 541 -13.92 -18.73 6.21
N ILE A 542 -13.73 -17.41 6.27
CA ILE A 542 -12.98 -16.64 5.27
C ILE A 542 -11.73 -16.07 5.96
N GLY A 543 -10.56 -16.28 5.37
CA GLY A 543 -9.28 -15.79 5.89
C GLY A 543 -8.56 -14.86 4.92
N VAL A 544 -7.59 -14.11 5.43
CA VAL A 544 -6.73 -13.23 4.62
C VAL A 544 -5.31 -13.26 5.17
N SER A 545 -4.31 -13.22 4.29
CA SER A 545 -2.90 -13.02 4.66
C SER A 545 -2.34 -11.78 3.95
N PHE A 546 -1.80 -10.83 4.69
CA PHE A 546 -1.35 -9.53 4.15
C PHE A 546 -0.19 -8.91 4.95
N GLY A 547 0.50 -7.93 4.36
CA GLY A 547 1.50 -7.12 5.04
C GLY A 547 0.86 -6.14 6.02
N LEU A 548 1.27 -6.19 7.29
CA LEU A 548 0.60 -5.49 8.38
C LEU A 548 0.81 -3.98 8.31
N THR A 549 -0.19 -3.28 7.78
CA THR A 549 -0.27 -1.81 7.78
C THR A 549 -1.54 -1.34 8.49
N LEU A 550 -1.51 -0.11 9.03
CA LEU A 550 -2.63 0.48 9.77
C LEU A 550 -3.91 0.57 8.92
N ASP A 551 -3.79 0.97 7.65
CA ASP A 551 -4.94 1.12 6.74
C ASP A 551 -5.56 -0.24 6.36
N LEU A 552 -4.75 -1.25 6.01
CA LEU A 552 -5.27 -2.59 5.70
C LEU A 552 -5.85 -3.27 6.95
N PHE A 553 -5.21 -3.14 8.11
CA PHE A 553 -5.74 -3.73 9.33
C PHE A 553 -7.09 -3.10 9.74
N ARG A 554 -7.22 -1.76 9.64
CA ARG A 554 -8.50 -1.06 9.86
C ARG A 554 -9.58 -1.48 8.87
N PHE A 555 -9.22 -1.69 7.60
CA PHE A 555 -10.14 -2.20 6.58
C PHE A 555 -10.69 -3.58 6.95
N TRP A 556 -9.82 -4.56 7.24
CA TRP A 556 -10.27 -5.91 7.60
C TRP A 556 -11.03 -5.96 8.93
N ARG A 557 -10.59 -5.19 9.93
CA ARG A 557 -11.29 -5.07 11.22
C ARG A 557 -12.71 -4.51 11.06
N LYS A 558 -12.94 -3.56 10.13
CA LYS A 558 -14.30 -3.05 9.83
C LYS A 558 -15.24 -4.16 9.34
N HIS A 559 -14.70 -5.16 8.63
CA HIS A 559 -15.43 -6.31 8.07
C HIS A 559 -15.57 -7.51 9.02
N ARG A 560 -15.33 -7.32 10.33
CA ARG A 560 -15.33 -8.39 11.34
C ARG A 560 -14.36 -9.54 11.01
N PHE A 561 -13.15 -9.20 10.58
CA PHE A 561 -12.01 -10.13 10.61
C PHE A 561 -11.17 -9.88 11.85
N ALA A 562 -10.73 -10.95 12.53
CA ALA A 562 -9.86 -10.89 13.70
C ALA A 562 -8.53 -11.62 13.45
N PRO A 563 -7.40 -11.10 13.97
CA PRO A 563 -6.09 -11.73 13.81
C PRO A 563 -5.94 -13.00 14.65
N PHE A 564 -5.28 -14.01 14.09
CA PHE A 564 -4.81 -15.20 14.83
C PHE A 564 -3.28 -15.35 14.83
N TYR A 565 -2.60 -14.72 13.88
CA TYR A 565 -1.14 -14.81 13.73
C TYR A 565 -0.55 -13.51 13.17
N ILE A 566 0.58 -13.09 13.74
CA ILE A 566 1.45 -12.03 13.21
C ILE A 566 2.89 -12.56 13.25
N GLY A 567 3.56 -12.58 12.10
CA GLY A 567 4.94 -13.04 11.97
C GLY A 567 5.93 -12.12 12.69
N GLN A 568 6.71 -12.69 13.61
CA GLN A 568 7.69 -11.94 14.41
C GLN A 568 8.80 -11.30 13.57
N ILE A 569 9.18 -11.95 12.47
CA ILE A 569 10.20 -11.45 11.52
C ILE A 569 9.47 -10.67 10.41
N PRO A 570 9.83 -9.40 10.14
CA PRO A 570 9.28 -8.65 9.01
C PRO A 570 9.80 -9.20 7.67
N SER A 571 8.99 -9.08 6.62
CA SER A 571 9.38 -9.45 5.26
C SER A 571 10.54 -8.57 4.78
N THR A 572 11.62 -9.18 4.28
CA THR A 572 12.78 -8.45 3.71
C THR A 572 12.41 -7.58 2.50
N VAL A 573 11.27 -7.86 1.85
CA VAL A 573 10.80 -7.15 0.65
C VAL A 573 9.94 -5.94 0.98
N THR A 574 9.05 -6.04 1.98
CA THR A 574 8.10 -4.95 2.33
C THR A 574 8.44 -4.22 3.62
N GLY A 575 9.30 -4.79 4.47
CA GLY A 575 9.58 -4.29 5.82
C GLY A 575 8.44 -4.52 6.80
N GLU A 576 7.37 -5.18 6.38
CA GLU A 576 6.14 -5.37 7.14
C GLU A 576 6.06 -6.79 7.71
N HIS A 577 5.51 -6.92 8.91
CA HIS A 577 5.14 -8.22 9.48
C HIS A 577 3.99 -8.85 8.67
N THR A 578 4.03 -10.16 8.44
CA THR A 578 2.89 -10.85 7.80
C THR A 578 1.79 -11.08 8.84
N CYS A 579 0.59 -10.59 8.59
CA CYS A 579 -0.59 -10.78 9.43
C CYS A 579 -1.55 -11.76 8.76
N MET A 580 -2.12 -12.68 9.54
CA MET A 580 -3.21 -13.55 9.12
C MET A 580 -4.44 -13.32 9.99
N VAL A 581 -5.56 -13.03 9.34
CA VAL A 581 -6.87 -12.74 9.96
C VAL A 581 -7.91 -13.71 9.45
N ILE A 582 -8.90 -14.03 10.30
CA ILE A 582 -10.03 -14.90 10.00
C ILE A 582 -11.33 -14.18 10.36
N LYS A 583 -12.35 -14.37 9.52
CA LYS A 583 -13.76 -14.18 9.86
C LYS A 583 -14.42 -15.58 9.85
N PRO A 584 -15.02 -16.05 10.95
CA PRO A 584 -15.88 -17.23 10.92
C PRO A 584 -17.15 -16.94 10.12
N LEU A 585 -17.67 -17.94 9.40
CA LEU A 585 -18.99 -17.86 8.76
C LEU A 585 -20.03 -18.59 9.60
N ASN A 586 -21.24 -18.06 9.63
CA ASN A 586 -22.39 -18.74 10.21
C ASN A 586 -22.77 -19.90 9.27
N ASN A 587 -22.69 -21.13 9.76
CA ASN A 587 -22.95 -22.34 8.98
C ASN A 587 -23.57 -23.40 9.91
N ASP A 588 -24.68 -24.01 9.53
CA ASP A 588 -25.52 -24.85 10.42
C ASP A 588 -24.80 -26.12 10.94
N ASP A 589 -23.66 -26.47 10.32
CA ASP A 589 -22.85 -27.64 10.66
C ASP A 589 -22.03 -27.48 11.97
N ILE A 590 -22.09 -26.32 12.65
CA ILE A 590 -21.41 -26.06 13.94
C ILE A 590 -22.41 -25.51 14.98
N GLU A 591 -22.66 -26.27 16.06
CA GLU A 591 -23.44 -25.80 17.22
C GLU A 591 -22.66 -24.70 17.97
N ASP A 592 -23.06 -23.44 17.80
CA ASP A 592 -22.32 -22.29 18.32
C ASP A 592 -22.56 -22.10 19.84
N SER A 593 -21.75 -22.81 20.64
CA SER A 593 -21.90 -22.92 22.10
C SER A 593 -21.41 -21.67 22.87
N GLY A 594 -21.88 -20.48 22.52
CA GLY A 594 -21.56 -19.25 23.24
C GLY A 594 -22.14 -17.96 22.61
N SER A 595 -22.44 -16.98 23.46
CA SER A 595 -22.93 -15.65 23.04
C SER A 595 -21.83 -14.71 22.52
N ASP A 596 -20.70 -15.24 22.08
CA ASP A 596 -19.53 -14.46 21.63
C ASP A 596 -19.62 -14.16 20.13
N GLN A 597 -19.32 -12.91 19.75
CA GLN A 597 -19.43 -12.38 18.36
C GLN A 597 -18.50 -13.05 17.32
N TRP A 598 -17.81 -14.12 17.71
CA TRP A 598 -16.76 -14.82 16.96
C TRP A 598 -16.94 -16.34 16.96
N GLY A 599 -18.03 -16.86 17.54
CA GLY A 599 -18.35 -18.28 17.61
C GLY A 599 -17.17 -19.16 18.02
N PHE A 600 -16.95 -20.26 17.28
CA PHE A 600 -15.83 -21.18 17.48
C PHE A 600 -14.42 -20.53 17.52
N PHE A 601 -14.23 -19.35 16.92
CA PHE A 601 -12.93 -18.66 16.89
C PHE A 601 -12.63 -17.86 18.18
N GLY A 602 -13.63 -17.58 19.01
CA GLY A 602 -13.51 -16.78 20.24
C GLY A 602 -12.36 -17.19 21.18
N PRO A 603 -12.21 -18.48 21.56
CA PRO A 603 -11.13 -18.94 22.43
C PRO A 603 -9.73 -18.72 21.85
N PHE A 604 -9.56 -18.96 20.54
CA PHE A 604 -8.28 -18.77 19.84
C PHE A 604 -7.88 -17.30 19.76
N TYR A 605 -8.85 -16.40 19.56
CA TYR A 605 -8.60 -14.95 19.61
C TYR A 605 -8.17 -14.48 21.01
N GLN A 606 -8.75 -15.03 22.08
CA GLN A 606 -8.33 -14.71 23.45
C GLN A 606 -6.88 -15.14 23.71
N ASP A 607 -6.47 -16.33 23.24
CA ASP A 607 -5.08 -16.79 23.36
C ASP A 607 -4.11 -15.93 22.51
N PHE A 608 -4.50 -15.59 21.27
CA PHE A 608 -3.72 -14.66 20.43
C PHE A 608 -3.46 -13.33 21.15
N ARG A 609 -4.46 -12.71 21.80
CA ARG A 609 -4.26 -11.45 22.56
C ARG A 609 -3.28 -11.61 23.73
N ARG A 610 -3.30 -12.76 24.43
CA ARG A 610 -2.32 -13.07 25.51
C ARG A 610 -0.91 -13.29 24.97
N ARG A 611 -0.76 -13.90 23.79
CA ARG A 611 0.56 -14.03 23.11
C ARG A 611 1.06 -12.68 22.62
N PHE A 612 0.20 -11.90 21.94
CA PHE A 612 0.58 -10.62 21.34
C PHE A 612 1.00 -9.58 22.39
N THR A 613 0.27 -9.46 23.52
CA THR A 613 0.68 -8.58 24.62
C THR A 613 2.08 -8.91 25.17
N ARG A 614 2.47 -10.19 25.23
CA ARG A 614 3.82 -10.62 25.66
C ARG A 614 4.90 -10.38 24.59
N LEU A 615 4.54 -10.45 23.31
CA LEU A 615 5.46 -10.24 22.19
C LEU A 615 5.73 -8.75 21.89
N LEU A 616 4.89 -7.82 22.38
CA LEU A 616 5.06 -6.38 22.17
C LEU A 616 6.38 -5.80 22.72
N HIS A 617 6.91 -6.38 23.81
CA HIS A 617 8.20 -5.96 24.37
C HIS A 617 9.40 -6.49 23.57
N LEU A 618 9.18 -7.52 22.75
CA LEU A 618 10.22 -8.27 22.04
C LEU A 618 10.19 -7.88 20.55
N SER A 619 9.64 -8.74 19.68
CA SER A 619 9.69 -8.61 18.23
C SER A 619 8.93 -7.41 17.66
N PHE A 620 7.99 -6.83 18.42
CA PHE A 620 7.13 -5.74 17.97
C PHE A 620 7.39 -4.41 18.70
N ARG A 621 8.59 -4.26 19.29
CA ARG A 621 8.99 -3.03 19.99
C ARG A 621 8.93 -1.80 19.09
N GLU A 622 9.38 -1.90 17.83
CA GLU A 622 9.39 -0.77 16.88
C GLU A 622 8.05 -0.57 16.14
N MET A 623 7.00 -1.34 16.48
CA MET A 623 5.69 -1.21 15.85
C MET A 623 5.01 0.11 16.22
N GLU A 624 4.37 0.77 15.25
CA GLU A 624 3.62 2.00 15.52
C GLU A 624 2.53 1.77 16.59
N TYR A 625 2.52 2.58 17.64
CA TYR A 625 1.55 2.48 18.74
C TYR A 625 0.09 2.51 18.27
N LYS A 626 -0.23 3.26 17.20
CA LYS A 626 -1.58 3.33 16.59
C LYS A 626 -2.02 1.97 16.03
N LEU A 627 -1.08 1.21 15.47
CA LEU A 627 -1.29 -0.14 14.94
C LEU A 627 -1.43 -1.16 16.09
N ALA A 628 -0.52 -1.12 17.08
CA ALA A 628 -0.60 -1.99 18.26
C ALA A 628 -1.92 -1.80 19.05
N MET A 629 -2.37 -0.55 19.25
CA MET A 629 -3.69 -0.23 19.82
C MET A 629 -4.84 -0.76 18.98
N SER A 630 -4.76 -0.63 17.65
CA SER A 630 -5.80 -1.11 16.73
C SER A 630 -5.94 -2.64 16.74
N ILE A 631 -4.84 -3.37 16.96
CA ILE A 631 -4.78 -4.84 17.06
C ILE A 631 -5.27 -5.34 18.41
N LEU A 632 -4.84 -4.72 19.52
CA LEU A 632 -5.24 -5.16 20.87
C LEU A 632 -6.71 -4.91 21.16
N ASP A 633 -7.26 -3.82 20.65
CA ASP A 633 -8.62 -3.34 20.90
C ASP A 633 -9.03 -3.37 22.39
N PRO A 634 -8.43 -2.50 23.24
CA PRO A 634 -8.78 -2.43 24.66
C PRO A 634 -10.24 -2.01 24.85
N LYS A 635 -10.95 -2.68 25.77
CA LYS A 635 -12.25 -2.21 26.24
C LYS A 635 -12.05 -0.91 27.02
N ILE A 636 -12.35 0.22 26.38
CA ILE A 636 -12.15 1.57 26.95
C ILE A 636 -13.34 2.00 27.83
N ASN A 637 -14.56 1.62 27.45
CA ASN A 637 -15.76 1.79 28.29
C ASN A 637 -16.09 0.47 28.99
N PHE A 638 -16.09 0.47 30.32
CA PHE A 638 -16.53 -0.63 31.17
C PHE A 638 -17.99 -0.48 31.66
N MET A 639 -18.78 0.40 31.03
CA MET A 639 -20.07 0.87 31.57
C MET A 639 -21.33 0.12 31.08
N GLU A 640 -21.26 -0.67 30.00
CA GLU A 640 -22.46 -1.16 29.28
C GLU A 640 -22.55 -2.69 29.13
N LEU A 641 -21.98 -3.46 30.06
CA LEU A 641 -22.23 -4.90 30.18
C LEU A 641 -22.37 -5.30 31.65
N GLU A 642 -23.32 -6.19 31.93
CA GLU A 642 -23.83 -6.46 33.27
C GLU A 642 -22.76 -7.00 34.24
N PRO A 643 -22.88 -6.73 35.56
CA PRO A 643 -21.97 -7.24 36.57
C PRO A 643 -22.20 -8.74 36.81
N THR A 644 -21.69 -9.60 35.92
CA THR A 644 -21.53 -11.03 36.21
C THR A 644 -20.62 -11.18 37.44
N LEU A 645 -21.20 -11.53 38.59
CA LEU A 645 -20.58 -11.46 39.93
C LEU A 645 -19.38 -12.40 40.16
N SER A 646 -18.86 -13.04 39.12
CA SER A 646 -17.72 -13.96 39.11
C SER A 646 -16.36 -13.27 38.98
N THR A 647 -16.27 -12.15 38.25
CA THR A 647 -14.97 -11.53 37.88
C THR A 647 -14.29 -10.77 39.01
N SER A 648 -15.04 -10.13 39.92
CA SER A 648 -14.47 -9.32 41.01
C SER A 648 -13.66 -10.13 42.02
N ASN A 649 -14.14 -11.32 42.39
CA ASN A 649 -13.43 -12.23 43.30
C ASN A 649 -12.19 -12.86 42.65
N GLY A 650 -12.24 -13.17 41.35
CA GLY A 650 -11.09 -13.62 40.57
C GLY A 650 -10.01 -12.53 40.44
N PHE A 651 -10.44 -11.29 40.15
CA PHE A 651 -9.58 -10.12 40.05
C PHE A 651 -8.78 -9.91 41.34
N LEU A 652 -9.45 -9.73 42.49
CA LEU A 652 -8.79 -9.46 43.78
C LEU A 652 -7.86 -10.59 44.25
N ARG A 653 -8.11 -11.84 43.81
CA ARG A 653 -7.21 -12.96 44.04
C ARG A 653 -5.95 -12.84 43.18
N SER A 654 -6.11 -12.71 41.86
CA SER A 654 -4.97 -12.56 40.94
C SER A 654 -4.09 -11.34 41.25
N PHE A 655 -4.68 -10.23 41.72
CA PHE A 655 -3.94 -9.03 42.12
C PHE A 655 -3.05 -9.28 43.36
N LYS A 656 -3.49 -10.12 44.30
CA LYS A 656 -2.72 -10.53 45.50
C LYS A 656 -1.68 -11.61 45.20
N GLU A 657 -1.88 -12.39 44.14
CA GLU A 657 -0.93 -13.39 43.67
C GLU A 657 0.18 -12.77 42.79
N LEU A 658 -0.01 -11.53 42.28
CA LEU A 658 0.93 -10.83 41.38
C LEU A 658 1.69 -9.65 42.00
N LEU A 659 1.23 -9.05 43.11
CA LEU A 659 1.85 -7.86 43.72
C LEU A 659 2.15 -8.06 45.20
N SER A 660 3.35 -7.62 45.65
CA SER A 660 3.72 -7.66 47.06
C SER A 660 2.93 -6.62 47.88
N PRO A 661 2.66 -6.85 49.18
CA PRO A 661 2.23 -5.78 50.10
C PRO A 661 3.22 -4.60 50.18
N HIS A 662 4.48 -4.78 49.76
CA HIS A 662 5.44 -3.69 49.61
C HIS A 662 5.20 -2.87 48.33
N ASP A 663 4.77 -3.50 47.23
CA ASP A 663 4.47 -2.82 45.96
C ASP A 663 3.21 -1.98 46.06
N MET A 664 2.21 -2.47 46.79
CA MET A 664 1.01 -1.69 47.10
C MET A 664 1.35 -0.38 47.86
N LYS A 665 2.29 -0.43 48.82
CA LYS A 665 2.78 0.76 49.53
C LYS A 665 3.59 1.70 48.64
N ARG A 666 4.31 1.18 47.65
CA ARG A 666 5.03 1.99 46.64
C ARG A 666 4.04 2.75 45.75
N LEU A 667 3.00 2.06 45.27
CA LEU A 667 1.89 2.66 44.52
C LEU A 667 1.16 3.74 45.35
N GLU A 668 0.83 3.45 46.61
CA GLU A 668 0.21 4.40 47.54
C GLU A 668 1.07 5.67 47.75
N ALA A 669 2.39 5.51 47.93
CA ALA A 669 3.31 6.63 48.07
C ALA A 669 3.33 7.54 46.82
N TYR A 670 3.21 6.97 45.62
CA TYR A 670 3.15 7.73 44.36
C TYR A 670 1.80 8.40 44.12
N THR A 671 0.68 7.74 44.44
CA THR A 671 -0.64 8.42 44.39
C THR A 671 -0.73 9.59 45.36
N ASN A 672 0.05 9.56 46.44
CA ASN A 672 0.22 10.66 47.40
C ASN A 672 1.33 11.67 47.00
N ASN A 673 1.92 11.54 45.81
CA ASN A 673 3.04 12.35 45.28
C ASN A 673 4.32 12.38 46.16
N LEU A 674 4.51 11.36 47.02
CA LEU A 674 5.68 11.22 47.89
C LEU A 674 6.86 10.49 47.21
N ALA A 675 6.61 9.89 46.04
CA ALA A 675 7.58 9.09 45.29
C ALA A 675 7.66 9.56 43.82
N GLY A 676 8.85 9.49 43.21
CA GLY A 676 9.03 9.72 41.78
C GLY A 676 8.72 8.47 40.95
N PHE A 677 8.31 8.66 39.68
CA PHE A 677 7.87 7.58 38.78
C PHE A 677 8.85 6.40 38.65
N HIS A 678 10.16 6.65 38.75
CA HIS A 678 11.20 5.61 38.72
C HIS A 678 11.01 4.51 39.78
N LEU A 679 10.33 4.81 40.91
CA LEU A 679 10.05 3.85 41.99
C LEU A 679 8.87 2.91 41.70
N ILE A 680 8.22 3.02 40.53
CA ILE A 680 7.09 2.20 40.07
C ILE A 680 7.29 1.63 38.66
N PHE A 681 8.36 2.02 37.96
CA PHE A 681 8.60 1.63 36.56
C PHE A 681 8.63 0.11 36.33
N ASP A 682 9.03 -0.68 37.33
CA ASP A 682 8.97 -2.14 37.39
C ASP A 682 7.54 -2.71 37.50
N LEU A 683 6.60 -1.95 38.07
CA LEU A 683 5.19 -2.34 38.22
C LEU A 683 4.35 -1.96 36.99
N VAL A 684 4.79 -0.99 36.18
CA VAL A 684 4.03 -0.50 35.00
C VAL A 684 3.73 -1.61 33.99
N PRO A 685 4.67 -2.52 33.62
CA PRO A 685 4.35 -3.64 32.73
C PRO A 685 3.28 -4.58 33.29
N ILE A 686 3.32 -4.87 34.60
CA ILE A 686 2.34 -5.74 35.27
C ILE A 686 0.94 -5.12 35.19
N LEU A 687 0.83 -3.82 35.51
CA LEU A 687 -0.42 -3.07 35.42
C LEU A 687 -0.91 -2.95 33.97
N ALA A 688 -0.02 -2.74 33.00
CA ALA A 688 -0.36 -2.70 31.58
C ALA A 688 -0.91 -4.05 31.09
N HIS A 689 -0.27 -5.18 31.41
CA HIS A 689 -0.79 -6.51 31.07
C HIS A 689 -2.19 -6.74 31.66
N LEU A 690 -2.41 -6.41 32.94
CA LEU A 690 -3.72 -6.56 33.59
C LEU A 690 -4.80 -5.63 33.00
N TYR A 691 -4.41 -4.47 32.46
CA TYR A 691 -5.31 -3.58 31.73
C TYR A 691 -5.69 -4.14 30.35
N PHE A 692 -4.70 -4.53 29.53
CA PHE A 692 -4.95 -5.03 28.17
C PHE A 692 -5.56 -6.44 28.12
N GLU A 693 -5.41 -7.26 29.18
CA GLU A 693 -6.21 -8.48 29.38
C GLU A 693 -7.66 -8.20 29.82
N GLY A 694 -8.05 -6.95 30.07
CA GLY A 694 -9.40 -6.57 30.51
C GLY A 694 -9.72 -6.95 31.96
N LYS A 695 -8.70 -7.25 32.79
CA LYS A 695 -8.87 -7.61 34.20
C LYS A 695 -9.01 -6.39 35.10
N LEU A 696 -8.36 -5.27 34.78
CA LEU A 696 -8.52 -3.98 35.45
C LEU A 696 -9.74 -3.22 34.90
N PRO A 697 -10.83 -3.03 35.67
CA PRO A 697 -12.02 -2.31 35.22
C PRO A 697 -11.82 -0.79 35.36
N VAL A 698 -10.95 -0.22 34.53
CA VAL A 698 -10.58 1.21 34.57
C VAL A 698 -10.82 1.84 33.21
N THR A 699 -11.61 2.92 33.14
CA THR A 699 -11.80 3.70 31.92
C THR A 699 -10.62 4.65 31.71
N LEU A 700 -9.82 4.42 30.66
CA LEU A 700 -8.72 5.30 30.23
C LEU A 700 -9.02 5.88 28.85
N SER A 701 -8.59 7.12 28.58
CA SER A 701 -8.72 7.68 27.22
C SER A 701 -7.82 6.94 26.22
N TYR A 702 -8.16 6.97 24.92
CA TYR A 702 -7.32 6.39 23.87
C TYR A 702 -5.86 6.86 23.92
N ALA A 703 -5.62 8.13 24.27
CA ALA A 703 -4.28 8.69 24.43
C ALA A 703 -3.56 8.12 25.67
N GLN A 704 -4.23 8.05 26.83
CA GLN A 704 -3.68 7.46 28.05
C GLN A 704 -3.36 5.96 27.87
N ALA A 705 -4.25 5.21 27.24
CA ALA A 705 -4.03 3.80 26.91
C ALA A 705 -2.88 3.62 25.91
N SER A 706 -2.71 4.53 24.94
CA SER A 706 -1.56 4.52 24.02
C SER A 706 -0.23 4.75 24.76
N VAL A 707 -0.18 5.72 25.67
CA VAL A 707 1.02 5.96 26.51
C VAL A 707 1.32 4.75 27.40
N LEU A 708 0.29 4.14 28.01
CA LEU A 708 0.45 2.93 28.82
C LEU A 708 0.95 1.73 27.99
N LEU A 709 0.55 1.62 26.72
CA LEU A 709 1.07 0.61 25.79
C LEU A 709 2.56 0.84 25.49
N CYS A 710 2.94 2.06 25.11
CA CYS A 710 4.32 2.41 24.77
C CYS A 710 5.30 2.18 25.94
N ILE A 711 4.93 2.61 27.15
CA ILE A 711 5.76 2.46 28.34
C ILE A 711 5.72 1.02 28.86
N GLY A 712 4.52 0.48 29.09
CA GLY A 712 4.31 -0.77 29.81
C GLY A 712 4.44 -2.04 28.97
N LEU A 713 4.04 -2.02 27.69
CA LEU A 713 4.11 -3.20 26.81
C LEU A 713 5.27 -3.16 25.82
N GLN A 714 5.59 -2.00 25.22
CA GLN A 714 6.73 -1.89 24.29
C GLN A 714 8.05 -1.54 25.00
N GLY A 715 8.01 -0.99 26.22
CA GLY A 715 9.22 -0.63 26.97
C GLY A 715 10.00 0.52 26.32
N HIS A 716 9.30 1.54 25.81
CA HIS A 716 9.92 2.77 25.33
C HIS A 716 10.23 3.76 26.46
N SER A 717 11.21 4.64 26.24
CA SER A 717 11.52 5.76 27.12
C SER A 717 10.62 6.97 26.83
N PHE A 718 10.52 7.89 27.80
CA PHE A 718 9.77 9.14 27.62
C PHE A 718 10.28 9.99 26.45
N SER A 719 11.60 10.03 26.20
CA SER A 719 12.18 10.77 25.07
C SER A 719 11.76 10.22 23.70
N TYR A 720 11.40 8.93 23.60
CA TYR A 720 10.81 8.37 22.38
C TYR A 720 9.35 8.81 22.23
N LEU A 721 8.59 8.86 23.34
CA LEU A 721 7.22 9.36 23.35
C LEU A 721 7.12 10.85 22.99
N GLU A 722 8.03 11.68 23.46
CA GLU A 722 8.09 13.12 23.13
C GLU A 722 8.29 13.37 21.62
N ILE A 723 8.95 12.45 20.91
CA ILE A 723 9.19 12.51 19.46
C ILE A 723 8.04 11.88 18.66
N VAL A 724 7.47 10.76 19.13
CA VAL A 724 6.49 9.96 18.37
C VAL A 724 5.03 10.35 18.67
N MET A 725 4.80 11.02 19.80
CA MET A 725 3.53 11.62 20.20
C MET A 725 3.74 13.12 20.42
N GLU A 726 4.21 13.82 19.38
CA GLU A 726 4.28 15.29 19.37
C GLU A 726 2.94 15.87 19.87
N PRO A 727 2.94 16.71 20.93
CA PRO A 727 1.72 17.38 21.36
C PRO A 727 1.29 18.34 20.26
N HIS A 728 0.05 18.21 19.78
CA HIS A 728 -0.52 19.15 18.81
C HIS A 728 -0.32 20.58 19.32
N SER A 729 0.25 21.44 18.48
CA SER A 729 0.56 22.84 18.81
C SER A 729 -0.67 23.73 19.01
N ILE A 730 -1.85 23.17 18.78
CA ILE A 730 -3.18 23.76 18.94
C ILE A 730 -3.91 22.89 19.96
N SER A 731 -4.56 23.49 20.97
CA SER A 731 -5.38 22.72 21.92
C SER A 731 -6.60 22.12 21.23
N VAL A 732 -7.11 20.98 21.72
CA VAL A 732 -8.42 20.45 21.27
C VAL A 732 -9.53 21.49 21.45
N ASP A 733 -9.46 22.32 22.52
CA ASP A 733 -10.38 23.44 22.74
C ASP A 733 -10.25 24.58 21.72
N GLU A 734 -9.17 24.61 20.96
CA GLU A 734 -8.80 25.67 20.02
C GLU A 734 -9.08 25.22 18.58
N ASP A 735 -8.78 23.96 18.26
CA ASP A 735 -9.30 23.29 17.05
C ASP A 735 -10.83 23.22 17.05
N LEU A 736 -11.48 22.89 18.17
CA LEU A 736 -12.95 22.94 18.28
C LEU A 736 -13.49 24.35 18.06
N LYS A 737 -12.79 25.40 18.51
CA LYS A 737 -13.17 26.80 18.22
C LYS A 737 -12.97 27.12 16.74
N ASN A 738 -11.87 26.71 16.13
CA ASN A 738 -11.58 26.93 14.71
C ASN A 738 -12.61 26.23 13.81
N ALA A 739 -12.94 24.97 14.10
CA ALA A 739 -13.97 24.21 13.41
C ALA A 739 -15.36 24.81 13.59
N ALA A 740 -15.73 25.22 14.81
CA ALA A 740 -16.99 25.92 15.07
C ALA A 740 -17.07 27.23 14.28
N LYS A 741 -15.97 27.99 14.19
CA LYS A 741 -15.86 29.22 13.39
C LYS A 741 -16.04 28.95 11.90
N GLN A 742 -15.39 27.92 11.36
CA GLN A 742 -15.57 27.49 9.97
C GLN A 742 -17.02 27.13 9.66
N VAL A 743 -17.71 26.43 10.56
CA VAL A 743 -19.15 26.13 10.41
C VAL A 743 -20.00 27.39 10.51
N GLU A 744 -19.68 28.31 11.42
CA GLU A 744 -20.39 29.60 11.56
C GLU A 744 -20.23 30.48 10.31
N ASP A 745 -19.03 30.51 9.70
CA ASP A 745 -18.73 31.29 8.51
C ASP A 745 -19.23 30.61 7.21
N GLU A 746 -19.29 29.27 7.16
CA GLU A 746 -20.09 28.55 6.16
C GLU A 746 -21.59 28.86 6.29
N MET A 747 -22.13 28.91 7.51
CA MET A 747 -23.54 29.25 7.73
C MET A 747 -23.85 30.69 7.33
N LYS A 748 -22.97 31.65 7.65
CA LYS A 748 -23.10 33.05 7.20
C LYS A 748 -23.06 33.16 5.68
N SER A 749 -22.06 32.59 5.02
CA SER A 749 -21.95 32.65 3.55
C SER A 749 -23.12 31.96 2.84
N LYS A 750 -23.65 30.86 3.40
CA LYS A 750 -24.88 30.20 2.91
C LYS A 750 -26.14 31.03 3.18
N MET A 751 -26.22 31.77 4.28
CA MET A 751 -27.31 32.73 4.55
C MET A 751 -27.25 33.97 3.66
N GLU A 752 -26.09 34.59 3.51
CA GLU A 752 -25.89 35.77 2.64
C GLU A 752 -26.18 35.44 1.17
N GLY A 753 -25.78 34.25 0.70
CA GLY A 753 -26.14 33.73 -0.63
C GLY A 753 -27.62 33.40 -0.83
N SER A 754 -28.46 33.48 0.21
CA SER A 754 -29.90 33.16 0.17
C SER A 754 -30.83 34.39 0.28
N LEU A 755 -30.30 35.57 0.58
CA LEU A 755 -31.08 36.78 0.89
C LEU A 755 -30.96 37.85 -0.20
N ASN A 756 -31.74 37.71 -1.27
CA ASN A 756 -31.90 38.76 -2.28
C ASN A 756 -32.57 40.01 -1.65
N PRO A 757 -31.89 41.18 -1.60
CA PRO A 757 -32.40 42.36 -0.90
C PRO A 757 -33.62 43.01 -1.57
N GLU A 758 -33.89 42.69 -2.83
CA GLU A 758 -35.03 43.22 -3.59
C GLU A 758 -36.37 42.60 -3.15
N LEU A 759 -36.39 41.31 -2.76
CA LEU A 759 -37.60 40.63 -2.31
C LEU A 759 -38.13 41.20 -0.98
N LEU A 760 -37.24 41.73 -0.13
CA LEU A 760 -37.63 42.36 1.13
C LEU A 760 -38.35 43.71 0.95
N GLN A 761 -38.25 44.33 -0.23
CA GLN A 761 -38.97 45.58 -0.53
C GLN A 761 -40.44 45.34 -0.91
N GLN A 762 -40.79 44.15 -1.43
CA GLN A 762 -42.18 43.81 -1.80
C GLN A 762 -43.10 43.57 -0.59
N TYR A 763 -42.54 43.40 0.61
CA TYR A 763 -43.28 43.22 1.87
C TYR A 763 -43.16 44.44 2.81
N ALA A 764 -42.62 45.57 2.33
CA ALA A 764 -42.54 46.81 3.08
C ALA A 764 -43.88 47.56 3.09
N ILE A 765 -44.72 47.26 4.08
CA ILE A 765 -45.95 48.04 4.34
C ILE A 765 -45.54 49.48 4.69
N VAL A 766 -46.16 50.46 4.03
CA VAL A 766 -45.94 51.89 4.26
C VAL A 766 -46.98 52.40 5.24
N ASP A 767 -46.55 53.09 6.31
CA ASP A 767 -47.45 53.63 7.35
C ASP A 767 -48.52 54.57 6.77
N ARG A 768 -49.74 54.04 6.62
CA ARG A 768 -51.01 54.76 6.44
C ARG A 768 -52.11 53.97 7.12
N ASP A 769 -52.77 54.57 8.10
CA ASP A 769 -53.72 53.86 8.98
C ASP A 769 -54.94 53.26 8.25
N ALA A 770 -55.24 53.73 7.04
CA ALA A 770 -56.37 53.28 6.22
C ALA A 770 -56.25 51.83 5.69
N ASP A 771 -55.04 51.30 5.48
CA ASP A 771 -54.87 49.92 4.99
C ASP A 771 -54.87 48.89 6.13
N PHE A 772 -54.67 49.34 7.37
CA PHE A 772 -54.69 48.49 8.56
C PHE A 772 -56.11 47.98 8.89
N GLU A 773 -57.14 48.80 8.66
CA GLU A 773 -58.54 48.38 8.81
C GLU A 773 -58.98 47.38 7.72
N ASN A 774 -58.51 47.55 6.48
CA ASN A 774 -58.76 46.59 5.40
C ASN A 774 -58.18 45.20 5.71
N ALA A 775 -56.98 45.15 6.29
CA ALA A 775 -56.34 43.90 6.71
C ALA A 775 -57.11 43.17 7.83
N LEU A 776 -57.83 43.90 8.69
CA LEU A 776 -58.59 43.33 9.81
C LEU A 776 -59.96 42.75 9.41
N GLN A 777 -60.54 43.13 8.27
CA GLN A 777 -61.84 42.62 7.84
C GLN A 777 -61.78 41.23 7.16
N ILE A 778 -60.62 40.81 6.66
CA ILE A 778 -60.44 39.49 6.00
C ILE A 778 -60.15 38.39 7.05
N GLY A 779 -61.05 38.26 8.02
CA GLY A 779 -60.93 37.29 9.12
C GLY A 779 -61.23 35.84 8.70
N GLY A 780 -60.25 35.13 8.12
CA GLY A 780 -60.46 33.76 7.65
C GLY A 780 -59.22 32.87 7.49
N LYS A 781 -58.96 32.02 8.50
CA LYS A 781 -58.05 30.85 8.55
C LYS A 781 -56.53 31.09 8.77
N VAL A 782 -56.15 31.00 10.06
CA VAL A 782 -55.03 30.24 10.69
C VAL A 782 -53.94 29.69 9.74
N LEU A 783 -52.64 29.90 9.98
CA LEU A 783 -51.85 29.16 11.00
C LEU A 783 -50.63 29.91 11.57
N SER A 784 -50.17 29.43 12.74
CA SER A 784 -49.16 30.06 13.61
C SER A 784 -47.70 29.78 13.21
N GLY A 785 -46.83 30.81 13.29
CA GLY A 785 -45.37 30.61 13.19
C GLY A 785 -44.51 31.87 12.98
N GLY A 786 -45.10 33.01 12.59
CA GLY A 786 -44.34 34.24 12.30
C GLY A 786 -43.86 35.00 13.55
N LEU A 787 -42.58 35.37 13.59
CA LEU A 787 -41.95 36.07 14.71
C LEU A 787 -41.89 37.59 14.42
N VAL A 788 -42.64 38.39 15.18
CA VAL A 788 -42.77 39.84 14.97
C VAL A 788 -41.62 40.59 15.64
N SER A 789 -40.87 41.39 14.87
CA SER A 789 -39.76 42.23 15.37
C SER A 789 -40.08 43.72 15.20
N VAL A 790 -40.37 44.40 16.31
CA VAL A 790 -40.61 45.85 16.34
C VAL A 790 -39.33 46.59 16.69
N LYS A 791 -38.86 47.50 15.83
CA LYS A 791 -37.73 48.40 16.11
C LYS A 791 -38.19 49.60 16.93
N SER A 792 -37.58 49.84 18.10
CA SER A 792 -37.76 51.08 18.87
C SER A 792 -36.64 52.10 18.59
N SER A 793 -37.00 53.36 18.37
CA SER A 793 -36.07 54.47 18.11
C SER A 793 -35.51 55.11 19.38
N ARG A 794 -34.24 55.54 19.35
CA ARG A 794 -33.56 56.25 20.45
C ARG A 794 -34.12 57.66 20.71
N ASN A 795 -34.02 58.12 21.95
CA ASN A 795 -33.86 59.54 22.28
C ASN A 795 -32.88 59.74 23.46
N LYS A 796 -32.61 61.00 23.85
CA LYS A 796 -31.37 61.44 24.53
C LYS A 796 -31.63 62.26 25.81
N ILE A 797 -30.75 62.13 26.82
CA ILE A 797 -30.42 63.16 27.87
C ILE A 797 -31.57 63.37 28.91
N GLU A 798 -31.43 63.78 30.19
CA GLU A 798 -30.34 64.40 30.99
C GLU A 798 -30.13 63.79 32.42
N LYS A 799 -29.80 64.61 33.45
CA LYS A 799 -29.26 64.23 34.78
C LYS A 799 -30.06 64.81 35.98
N HIS A 800 -29.71 64.29 37.17
CA HIS A 800 -29.76 64.88 38.52
C HIS A 800 -31.05 64.75 39.36
N GLY A 801 -30.84 64.33 40.61
CA GLY A 801 -31.81 64.30 41.71
C GLY A 801 -31.19 63.58 42.93
N ASN A 802 -31.01 64.29 44.05
CA ASN A 802 -30.28 63.80 45.24
C ASN A 802 -31.24 63.73 46.43
N GLN A 803 -31.04 62.78 47.36
CA GLN A 803 -30.81 63.07 48.79
C GLN A 803 -30.67 61.80 49.67
N LYS A 804 -29.63 61.82 50.54
CA LYS A 804 -29.58 61.47 51.99
C LYS A 804 -30.08 60.09 52.49
N GLU A 805 -29.56 59.46 53.54
CA GLU A 805 -28.34 59.52 54.41
C GLU A 805 -28.45 58.27 55.35
N SER A 806 -27.47 57.70 56.07
CA SER A 806 -26.02 57.88 56.34
C SER A 806 -25.52 56.56 57.02
N HIS A 807 -24.36 56.36 57.68
CA HIS A 807 -23.20 57.17 58.11
C HIS A 807 -21.99 56.25 58.45
N LYS A 808 -20.83 56.85 58.79
CA LYS A 808 -19.62 56.27 59.46
C LYS A 808 -18.76 55.23 58.69
N SER A 809 -17.42 55.19 58.83
CA SER A 809 -16.44 56.21 59.31
C SER A 809 -14.97 55.77 59.08
N GLY A 810 -14.07 56.71 58.71
CA GLY A 810 -12.61 56.51 58.54
C GLY A 810 -12.17 56.62 57.06
N LYS A 811 -11.28 57.50 56.57
CA LYS A 811 -10.06 58.19 57.07
C LYS A 811 -8.97 57.20 57.51
N LYS A 812 -7.69 57.31 57.10
CA LYS A 812 -6.90 58.27 56.28
C LYS A 812 -5.63 57.49 55.79
N ARG A 813 -4.74 57.90 54.85
CA ARG A 813 -4.16 59.22 54.51
C ARG A 813 -3.25 59.09 53.25
N SER A 814 -3.11 60.17 52.45
CA SER A 814 -1.87 60.77 51.83
C SER A 814 -0.62 59.92 51.50
N LYS A 815 0.18 60.21 50.46
CA LYS A 815 0.24 61.30 49.43
C LYS A 815 1.31 60.92 48.35
N ASP A 816 1.28 61.62 47.21
CA ASP A 816 2.36 62.22 46.35
C ASP A 816 3.81 61.63 46.35
N ASP A 817 4.65 61.76 45.31
CA ASP A 817 4.54 62.41 43.98
C ASP A 817 5.62 61.88 42.98
N HIS A 818 5.62 62.40 41.74
CA HIS A 818 6.74 62.59 40.76
C HIS A 818 7.95 61.62 40.64
N GLY A 819 8.49 61.40 39.42
CA GLY A 819 9.91 60.97 39.30
C GLY A 819 10.46 60.42 37.96
N SER A 820 10.66 61.28 36.97
CA SER A 820 11.52 61.14 35.76
C SER A 820 12.57 59.99 35.60
N LYS A 821 12.62 59.43 34.37
CA LYS A 821 13.81 59.12 33.52
C LYS A 821 15.06 58.40 34.11
N SER A 822 15.46 57.27 33.49
CA SER A 822 16.69 57.16 32.61
C SER A 822 17.54 55.85 32.67
N ASN A 823 17.74 55.25 31.49
CA ASN A 823 18.98 54.68 30.89
C ASN A 823 19.98 53.73 31.61
N LYS A 824 20.35 52.67 30.85
CA LYS A 824 21.70 52.07 30.67
C LYS A 824 22.46 51.42 31.85
N LYS A 825 22.49 50.08 31.85
CA LYS A 825 23.63 49.17 31.49
C LYS A 825 23.15 47.71 31.64
N LYS A 826 23.46 46.71 30.81
CA LYS A 826 24.64 46.32 29.97
C LYS A 826 25.67 45.46 30.74
N LYS A 827 26.02 44.32 30.12
CA LYS A 827 26.81 43.16 30.60
C LYS A 827 25.98 42.16 31.42
N SER A 828 26.17 40.85 31.25
CA SER A 828 27.00 40.14 30.24
C SER A 828 26.44 38.76 29.98
#